data_AF-A0A0F0CUM9-F1
#
_entry.id   AF-A0A0F0CUM9-F1
#
_cell.length_a   1.000
_cell.length_b   1.000
_cell.length_c   1.000
_cell.angle_alpha   90.00
_cell.angle_beta   90.00
_cell.angle_gamma   90.00
#
_symmetry.space_group_name_H-M   'P 1'
#
loop_
_entity.id
_entity.type
_entity.pdbx_description
1 polymer ?
#
loop_
_entity_poly.entity_id
_entity_poly.type
_entity_poly.pdbx_seq_one_letter_code
_entity_poly.pdbx_strand_id
1 'polypeptide(L)'
;MRASLAMGIHFHQPVGNFDDVIARACDNCYWPFLEVFKKYPEIKMSFHFTGCLLEWIEINRPKIIDTVRAMVNQGQIEIMSGGFYEPILASIPRNDRISQIELLNKYIKHKFSYEAKGAWVAERIWEPGLPSIFYDANIKYIILDDTHFLYSGINKNKTYGYYMTEDNGKTVAVFPSDKVLRYSIPFRMPHEAIEYMRNIARDNSNPTFVYGDDGEKFGEWPGTAKWVYEEKWLVKFLDELKRNSDWLSTKTFSECLNEKPPLGKVYLPTSSYEEMLEWALPVETQILYEKVKEEIKNIGKEEQYKPFMRGGFWRNFLTKYPESNHMNKKMIYVSKKIEALNNIHVRQDKLSEIKRYLFRGQCNCAYWHGVFGGLYLFHLRSAIYHNLIKSEAYIDKALYGDKMFATIRALDFDTNGFDEVIMENPKITLYFSPAEGGTLKEIDSKIVCHNLMNILTRRKEAYHEKIIEKINSATAHAGDGCKTIHDAIEVTDKSIADYLVYDKYERYGFIDHFLPATADIENFSKCAVNEEGDFAKAVYNFETKRTNKAVTLLMHREGVVNGIKVLLNKKVVLEQKNDFFTVEYAITNKDDKMLSTIFAPEINLTMPDADSFKYSISSNGKESSGGMKDFLKLDETSSINIADADKITSCILEFSEECHLWHFPVKTVSQSEKAYELNYQASCFVPKWKLNLAAGETKEIIVTFKIVA
;
A
#
# COMPACT_ATOMS: atom_id res chain seq x y z
N MET A 1 -42.28 -12.67 -14.27
CA MET A 1 -41.41 -11.55 -13.83
C MET A 1 -40.14 -11.55 -14.68
N ARG A 2 -39.68 -10.38 -15.13
CA ARG A 2 -38.53 -10.22 -16.04
C ARG A 2 -37.21 -10.32 -15.26
N ALA A 3 -36.19 -10.97 -15.84
CA ALA A 3 -34.85 -10.97 -15.27
C ALA A 3 -34.34 -9.53 -15.07
N SER A 4 -33.43 -9.32 -14.12
CA SER A 4 -32.86 -8.02 -13.82
C SER A 4 -31.34 -8.04 -13.98
N LEU A 5 -30.76 -6.96 -14.48
CA LEU A 5 -29.31 -6.71 -14.46
C LEU A 5 -29.04 -5.45 -13.63
N ALA A 6 -28.31 -5.62 -12.53
CA ALA A 6 -27.81 -4.53 -11.70
C ALA A 6 -26.31 -4.36 -11.94
N MET A 7 -25.91 -3.18 -12.41
CA MET A 7 -24.51 -2.87 -12.74
C MET A 7 -23.96 -1.78 -11.80
N GLY A 8 -22.83 -2.06 -11.16
CA GLY A 8 -22.03 -1.15 -10.35
C GLY A 8 -20.74 -0.80 -11.09
N ILE A 9 -20.49 0.48 -11.36
CA ILE A 9 -19.23 0.96 -11.92
C ILE A 9 -18.46 1.71 -10.84
N HIS A 10 -17.21 1.31 -10.62
CA HIS A 10 -16.35 1.83 -9.58
C HIS A 10 -15.27 2.75 -10.15
N PHE A 11 -15.22 4.02 -9.75
CA PHE A 11 -14.24 5.00 -10.22
C PHE A 11 -13.31 5.42 -9.08
N HIS A 12 -12.02 5.17 -9.26
CA HIS A 12 -11.03 5.46 -8.23
C HIS A 12 -9.70 5.97 -8.79
N GLN A 13 -9.11 6.92 -8.07
CA GLN A 13 -7.71 7.30 -8.20
C GLN A 13 -7.12 7.53 -6.80
N PRO A 14 -5.92 6.97 -6.50
CA PRO A 14 -5.40 6.97 -5.14
C PRO A 14 -4.93 8.34 -4.67
N VAL A 15 -4.93 8.52 -3.35
CA VAL A 15 -4.23 9.64 -2.71
C VAL A 15 -2.75 9.56 -3.09
N GLY A 16 -2.22 10.66 -3.64
CA GLY A 16 -0.82 10.73 -4.06
C GLY A 16 -0.57 10.38 -5.53
N ASN A 17 -1.59 10.01 -6.31
CA ASN A 17 -1.42 9.84 -7.75
C ASN A 17 -1.10 11.17 -8.43
N PHE A 18 -0.45 11.11 -9.59
CA PHE A 18 -0.08 12.30 -10.35
C PHE A 18 -1.29 12.93 -11.06
N ASP A 19 -1.33 14.26 -11.11
CA ASP A 19 -2.45 15.02 -11.69
C ASP A 19 -2.71 14.67 -13.16
N ASP A 20 -1.67 14.39 -13.94
CA ASP A 20 -1.77 13.99 -15.34
C ASP A 20 -2.41 12.61 -15.50
N VAL A 21 -2.16 11.68 -14.57
CA VAL A 21 -2.81 10.36 -14.55
C VAL A 21 -4.30 10.50 -14.26
N ILE A 22 -4.67 11.31 -13.27
CA ILE A 22 -6.09 11.56 -12.92
C ILE A 22 -6.79 12.29 -14.08
N ALA A 23 -6.15 13.28 -14.67
CA ALA A 23 -6.66 14.01 -15.84
C ALA A 23 -6.87 13.06 -17.04
N ARG A 24 -5.89 12.21 -17.34
CA ARG A 24 -5.98 11.21 -18.40
C ARG A 24 -7.16 10.27 -18.20
N ALA A 25 -7.33 9.73 -16.98
CA ALA A 25 -8.45 8.84 -16.68
C ALA A 25 -9.80 9.54 -16.82
N CYS A 26 -9.90 10.82 -16.41
CA CYS A 26 -11.10 11.62 -16.63
C CYS A 26 -11.40 11.82 -18.12
N ASP A 27 -10.39 12.19 -18.91
CA ASP A 27 -10.56 12.62 -20.29
C ASP A 27 -10.72 11.43 -21.27
N ASN A 28 -10.06 10.30 -20.99
CA ASN A 28 -10.07 9.11 -21.85
C ASN A 28 -11.09 8.04 -21.43
N CYS A 29 -11.52 8.05 -20.17
CA CYS A 29 -12.37 7.00 -19.63
C CYS A 29 -13.68 7.55 -19.04
N TYR A 30 -13.62 8.37 -17.99
CA TYR A 30 -14.83 8.73 -17.25
C TYR A 30 -15.77 9.64 -18.06
N TRP A 31 -15.24 10.67 -18.70
CA TRP A 31 -16.04 11.59 -19.50
C TRP A 31 -16.63 10.92 -20.75
N PRO A 32 -15.85 10.21 -21.60
CA PRO A 32 -16.40 9.50 -22.75
C PRO A 32 -17.47 8.46 -22.37
N PHE A 33 -17.30 7.74 -21.26
CA PHE A 33 -18.30 6.81 -20.75
C PHE A 33 -19.63 7.53 -20.50
N LEU A 34 -19.61 8.65 -19.76
CA LEU A 34 -20.80 9.45 -19.46
C LEU A 34 -21.43 10.04 -20.72
N GLU A 35 -20.63 10.46 -21.70
CA GLU A 35 -21.14 11.02 -22.95
C GLU A 35 -21.93 10.04 -23.79
N VAL A 36 -21.53 8.76 -23.77
CA VAL A 36 -22.27 7.68 -24.42
C VAL A 36 -23.46 7.27 -23.57
N PHE A 37 -23.26 7.00 -22.27
CA PHE A 37 -24.28 6.46 -21.39
C PHE A 37 -25.50 7.39 -21.25
N LYS A 38 -25.30 8.71 -21.15
CA LYS A 38 -26.39 9.70 -21.04
C LYS A 38 -27.40 9.67 -22.19
N LYS A 39 -27.07 9.06 -23.33
CA LYS A 39 -27.95 8.92 -24.51
C LYS A 39 -28.95 7.76 -24.38
N TYR A 40 -28.85 6.96 -23.32
CA TYR A 40 -29.68 5.77 -23.07
C TYR A 40 -30.45 5.88 -21.73
N PRO A 41 -31.38 6.85 -21.59
CA PRO A 41 -32.05 7.15 -20.32
C PRO A 41 -32.89 5.99 -19.74
N GLU A 42 -33.23 4.99 -20.55
CA GLU A 42 -33.93 3.77 -20.13
C GLU A 42 -33.01 2.74 -19.47
N ILE A 43 -31.68 2.88 -19.60
CA ILE A 43 -30.69 1.98 -19.01
C ILE A 43 -30.22 2.55 -17.68
N LYS A 44 -30.26 1.72 -16.63
CA LYS A 44 -29.89 2.14 -15.27
C LYS A 44 -28.61 1.47 -14.81
N MET A 45 -27.78 2.23 -14.11
CA MET A 45 -26.55 1.76 -13.48
C MET A 45 -26.36 2.41 -12.11
N SER A 46 -25.47 1.87 -11.29
CA SER A 46 -25.06 2.43 -10.02
C SER A 46 -23.59 2.81 -10.07
N PHE A 47 -23.21 4.02 -9.67
CA PHE A 47 -21.82 4.48 -9.70
C PHE A 47 -21.28 4.69 -8.30
N HIS A 48 -20.04 4.28 -8.08
CA HIS A 48 -19.26 4.66 -6.93
C HIS A 48 -18.09 5.54 -7.37
N PHE A 49 -18.00 6.75 -6.82
CA PHE A 49 -16.82 7.58 -6.96
C PHE A 49 -16.16 7.70 -5.59
N THR A 50 -14.87 7.42 -5.52
CA THR A 50 -14.11 7.67 -4.29
C THR A 50 -14.01 9.15 -4.01
N GLY A 51 -13.96 9.50 -2.73
CA GLY A 51 -13.91 10.88 -2.29
C GLY A 51 -12.63 11.61 -2.71
N CYS A 52 -11.47 10.94 -2.74
CA CYS A 52 -10.25 11.52 -3.31
C CYS A 52 -10.41 11.92 -4.78
N LEU A 53 -11.03 11.06 -5.60
CA LEU A 53 -11.33 11.38 -6.98
C LEU A 53 -12.34 12.52 -7.10
N LEU A 54 -13.39 12.53 -6.28
CA LEU A 54 -14.40 13.60 -6.29
C LEU A 54 -13.81 14.96 -5.90
N GLU A 55 -12.93 15.02 -4.89
CA GLU A 55 -12.21 16.26 -4.52
C GLU A 55 -11.44 16.83 -5.71
N TRP A 56 -10.78 15.96 -6.49
CA TRP A 56 -10.02 16.38 -7.67
C TRP A 56 -10.94 16.81 -8.83
N ILE A 57 -11.98 16.02 -9.13
CA ILE A 57 -12.94 16.33 -10.21
C ILE A 57 -13.68 17.63 -9.94
N GLU A 58 -14.06 17.91 -8.69
CA GLU A 58 -14.75 19.13 -8.30
C GLU A 58 -13.97 20.39 -8.73
N ILE A 59 -12.65 20.35 -8.59
CA ILE A 59 -11.76 21.47 -8.92
C ILE A 59 -11.45 21.49 -10.42
N ASN A 60 -11.10 20.34 -11.00
CA ASN A 60 -10.44 20.27 -12.31
C ASN A 60 -11.36 19.86 -13.47
N ARG A 61 -12.44 19.13 -13.20
CA ARG A 61 -13.39 18.58 -14.20
C ARG A 61 -14.85 18.65 -13.71
N PRO A 62 -15.36 19.81 -13.23
CA PRO A 62 -16.68 19.90 -12.57
C PRO A 62 -17.86 19.43 -13.44
N LYS A 63 -17.72 19.50 -14.77
CA LYS A 63 -18.73 19.01 -15.73
C LYS A 63 -19.11 17.53 -15.53
N ILE A 64 -18.18 16.70 -15.05
CA ILE A 64 -18.45 15.30 -14.71
C ILE A 64 -19.50 15.22 -13.60
N ILE A 65 -19.30 15.96 -12.50
CA ILE A 65 -20.24 15.99 -11.37
C ILE A 65 -21.59 16.54 -11.81
N ASP A 66 -21.62 17.61 -12.61
CA ASP A 66 -22.88 18.20 -13.09
C ASP A 66 -23.67 17.23 -13.96
N THR A 67 -23.00 16.49 -14.84
CA THR A 67 -23.61 15.48 -15.71
C THR A 67 -24.16 14.30 -14.88
N VAL A 68 -23.37 13.78 -13.95
CA VAL A 68 -23.80 12.69 -13.06
C VAL A 68 -25.00 13.15 -12.21
N ARG A 69 -24.97 14.37 -11.65
CA ARG A 69 -26.11 14.94 -10.90
C ARG A 69 -27.38 14.98 -11.73
N ALA A 70 -27.31 15.41 -12.99
CA ALA A 70 -28.47 15.44 -13.88
C ALA A 70 -29.04 14.03 -14.11
N MET A 71 -28.18 13.03 -14.31
CA MET A 71 -28.56 11.64 -14.53
C MET A 71 -29.12 10.97 -13.25
N VAL A 72 -28.62 11.34 -12.08
CA VAL A 72 -29.19 10.94 -10.77
C VAL A 72 -30.60 11.51 -10.60
N ASN A 73 -30.81 12.79 -10.89
CA ASN A 73 -32.13 13.41 -10.82
C ASN A 73 -33.16 12.80 -11.78
N GLN A 74 -32.69 12.21 -12.90
CA GLN A 74 -33.52 11.47 -13.86
C GLN A 74 -33.76 10.01 -13.45
N GLY A 75 -33.14 9.52 -12.37
CA GLY A 75 -33.24 8.12 -11.94
C GLY A 75 -32.49 7.13 -12.84
N GLN A 76 -31.55 7.62 -13.67
CA GLN A 76 -30.70 6.79 -14.53
C GLN A 76 -29.49 6.24 -13.76
N ILE A 77 -29.00 7.00 -12.78
CA ILE A 77 -27.87 6.62 -11.91
C ILE A 77 -28.31 6.56 -10.45
N GLU A 78 -27.97 5.46 -9.77
CA GLU A 78 -27.87 5.40 -8.30
C GLU A 78 -26.42 5.67 -7.87
N ILE A 79 -26.20 6.50 -6.85
CA ILE A 79 -24.86 6.73 -6.30
C ILE A 79 -24.63 5.82 -5.09
N MET A 80 -23.57 5.04 -5.13
CA MET A 80 -23.09 4.22 -4.03
C MET A 80 -22.06 4.97 -3.19
N SER A 81 -22.06 4.70 -1.89
CA SER A 81 -21.06 5.16 -0.93
C SER A 81 -19.93 4.14 -0.76
N GLY A 82 -19.13 4.29 0.28
CA GLY A 82 -17.88 3.59 0.54
C GLY A 82 -17.05 4.39 1.54
N GLY A 83 -15.84 3.95 1.88
CA GLY A 83 -14.95 4.81 2.66
C GLY A 83 -14.44 5.98 1.80
N PHE A 84 -14.49 7.21 2.32
CA PHE A 84 -14.19 8.43 1.54
C PHE A 84 -12.84 8.38 0.81
N TYR A 85 -11.77 7.99 1.47
CA TYR A 85 -10.43 7.86 0.87
C TYR A 85 -10.09 6.43 0.48
N GLU A 86 -11.11 5.63 0.21
CA GLU A 86 -10.97 4.23 -0.18
C GLU A 86 -10.06 3.37 0.73
N PRO A 87 -10.34 3.35 2.04
CA PRO A 87 -9.65 2.43 2.94
C PRO A 87 -10.14 0.99 2.75
N ILE A 88 -9.26 0.03 3.03
CA ILE A 88 -9.72 -1.32 3.37
C ILE A 88 -10.35 -1.24 4.76
N LEU A 89 -11.68 -1.25 4.82
CA LEU A 89 -12.41 -1.06 6.09
C LEU A 89 -11.96 -2.06 7.16
N ALA A 90 -11.65 -3.30 6.78
CA ALA A 90 -11.14 -4.31 7.70
C ALA A 90 -9.81 -3.90 8.37
N SER A 91 -8.93 -3.15 7.70
CA SER A 91 -7.58 -2.84 8.19
C SER A 91 -7.45 -1.55 9.01
N ILE A 92 -8.54 -0.82 9.20
CA ILE A 92 -8.56 0.45 9.95
C ILE A 92 -9.40 0.35 11.24
N PRO A 93 -9.22 1.25 12.23
CA PRO A 93 -10.01 1.27 13.46
C PRO A 93 -11.52 1.41 13.23
N ARG A 94 -12.35 0.80 14.09
CA ARG A 94 -13.82 0.75 13.93
C ARG A 94 -14.44 2.12 13.72
N ASN A 95 -14.07 3.10 14.54
CA ASN A 95 -14.64 4.45 14.50
C ASN A 95 -14.28 5.17 13.18
N ASP A 96 -13.09 4.91 12.64
CA ASP A 96 -12.64 5.47 11.37
C ASP A 96 -13.42 4.87 10.20
N ARG A 97 -13.77 3.58 10.24
CA ARG A 97 -14.61 2.93 9.21
C ARG A 97 -15.93 3.65 9.03
N ILE A 98 -16.65 3.86 10.13
CA ILE A 98 -17.97 4.52 10.12
C ILE A 98 -17.80 5.97 9.68
N SER A 99 -16.83 6.69 10.25
CA SER A 99 -16.57 8.10 9.93
C SER A 99 -16.22 8.31 8.45
N GLN A 100 -15.44 7.41 7.83
CA GLN A 100 -15.10 7.45 6.41
C GLN A 100 -16.35 7.26 5.53
N ILE A 101 -17.28 6.37 5.89
CA ILE A 101 -18.52 6.14 5.15
C ILE A 101 -19.47 7.32 5.30
N GLU A 102 -19.67 7.81 6.53
CA GLU A 102 -20.53 8.97 6.80
C GLU A 102 -20.04 10.24 6.08
N LEU A 103 -18.73 10.39 5.99
CA LEU A 103 -18.10 11.49 5.27
C LEU A 103 -18.40 11.45 3.78
N LEU A 104 -18.39 10.26 3.15
CA LEU A 104 -18.79 10.10 1.76
C LEU A 104 -20.30 10.25 1.58
N ASN A 105 -21.12 9.71 2.49
CA ASN A 105 -22.57 9.92 2.49
C ASN A 105 -22.93 11.41 2.52
N LYS A 106 -22.27 12.19 3.40
CA LYS A 106 -22.47 13.64 3.49
C LYS A 106 -22.07 14.36 2.21
N TYR A 107 -20.93 13.97 1.63
CA TYR A 107 -20.45 14.55 0.38
C TYR A 107 -21.39 14.24 -0.79
N ILE A 108 -21.86 12.99 -0.91
CA ILE A 108 -22.84 12.56 -1.93
C ILE A 108 -24.14 13.36 -1.78
N LYS A 109 -24.67 13.45 -0.56
CA LYS A 109 -25.90 14.23 -0.29
C LYS A 109 -25.76 15.69 -0.70
N HIS A 110 -24.61 16.30 -0.43
CA HIS A 110 -24.35 17.69 -0.80
C HIS A 110 -24.14 17.88 -2.30
N LYS A 111 -23.42 16.98 -2.98
CA LYS A 111 -23.06 17.16 -4.40
C LYS A 111 -24.09 16.65 -5.37
N PHE A 112 -24.85 15.61 -5.01
CA PHE A 112 -25.79 14.94 -5.91
C PHE A 112 -27.25 14.99 -5.43
N SER A 113 -27.52 15.61 -4.27
CA SER A 113 -28.86 15.61 -3.65
C SER A 113 -29.43 14.20 -3.46
N TYR A 114 -28.56 13.22 -3.25
CA TYR A 114 -28.88 11.79 -3.19
C TYR A 114 -28.51 11.20 -1.83
N GLU A 115 -29.34 10.31 -1.30
CA GLU A 115 -29.04 9.57 -0.07
C GLU A 115 -28.61 8.14 -0.43
N ALA A 116 -27.30 7.90 -0.46
CA ALA A 116 -26.74 6.60 -0.79
C ALA A 116 -27.23 5.51 0.18
N LYS A 117 -27.75 4.41 -0.38
CA LYS A 117 -28.15 3.20 0.37
C LYS A 117 -27.20 2.04 0.16
N GLY A 118 -26.40 2.07 -0.91
CA GLY A 118 -25.36 1.10 -1.20
C GLY A 118 -23.97 1.55 -0.77
N ALA A 119 -23.08 0.60 -0.54
CA ALA A 119 -21.64 0.87 -0.48
C ALA A 119 -20.81 -0.09 -1.33
N TRP A 120 -19.77 0.45 -1.96
CA TRP A 120 -18.66 -0.30 -2.52
C TRP A 120 -17.70 -0.72 -1.41
N VAL A 121 -17.29 -1.99 -1.44
CA VAL A 121 -16.27 -2.52 -0.53
C VAL A 121 -14.94 -2.48 -1.26
N ALA A 122 -14.01 -1.63 -0.81
CA ALA A 122 -12.69 -1.48 -1.42
C ALA A 122 -12.00 -2.86 -1.53
N GLU A 123 -11.51 -3.16 -2.74
CA GLU A 123 -10.90 -4.46 -3.09
C GLU A 123 -11.76 -5.69 -2.78
N ARG A 124 -13.08 -5.50 -2.57
CA ARG A 124 -14.02 -6.52 -2.12
C ARG A 124 -13.54 -7.28 -0.89
N ILE A 125 -12.71 -6.67 -0.04
CA ILE A 125 -12.17 -7.32 1.17
C ILE A 125 -13.25 -7.39 2.24
N TRP A 126 -13.67 -8.61 2.51
CA TRP A 126 -14.70 -8.92 3.49
C TRP A 126 -14.10 -9.55 4.76
N GLU A 127 -14.56 -9.08 5.92
CA GLU A 127 -14.41 -9.77 7.20
C GLU A 127 -15.78 -9.83 7.90
N PRO A 128 -16.10 -10.92 8.64
CA PRO A 128 -17.43 -11.12 9.24
C PRO A 128 -17.94 -10.00 10.17
N GLY A 129 -17.07 -9.13 10.67
CA GLY A 129 -17.46 -7.99 11.52
C GLY A 129 -17.89 -6.73 10.76
N LEU A 130 -17.86 -6.71 9.43
CA LEU A 130 -18.26 -5.55 8.62
C LEU A 130 -19.79 -5.28 8.53
N PRO A 131 -20.73 -6.24 8.65
CA PRO A 131 -22.17 -5.93 8.59
C PRO A 131 -22.59 -4.84 9.58
N SER A 132 -22.09 -4.89 10.82
CA SER A 132 -22.43 -3.89 11.84
C SER A 132 -21.92 -2.49 11.49
N ILE A 133 -20.78 -2.39 10.79
CA ILE A 133 -20.23 -1.12 10.31
C ILE A 133 -21.15 -0.49 9.26
N PHE A 134 -21.56 -1.27 8.26
CA PHE A 134 -22.45 -0.79 7.20
C PHE A 134 -23.81 -0.39 7.76
N TYR A 135 -24.37 -1.20 8.66
CA TYR A 135 -25.62 -0.88 9.32
C TYR A 135 -25.55 0.44 10.11
N ASP A 136 -24.49 0.61 10.91
CA ASP A 136 -24.29 1.82 11.73
C ASP A 136 -24.11 3.08 10.85
N ALA A 137 -23.53 2.92 9.66
CA ALA A 137 -23.39 3.98 8.66
C ALA A 137 -24.63 4.15 7.74
N ASN A 138 -25.77 3.52 8.08
CA ASN A 138 -27.03 3.54 7.34
C ASN A 138 -26.95 2.98 5.89
N ILE A 139 -26.01 2.08 5.63
CA ILE A 139 -25.91 1.33 4.37
C ILE A 139 -26.83 0.11 4.45
N LYS A 140 -27.59 -0.13 3.37
CA LYS A 140 -28.56 -1.22 3.23
C LYS A 140 -28.05 -2.38 2.40
N TYR A 141 -27.18 -2.12 1.44
CA TYR A 141 -26.57 -3.18 0.63
C TYR A 141 -25.11 -2.90 0.29
N ILE A 142 -24.39 -3.96 -0.03
CA ILE A 142 -23.03 -3.92 -0.57
C ILE A 142 -22.89 -4.88 -1.76
N ILE A 143 -21.80 -4.74 -2.51
CA ILE A 143 -21.41 -5.65 -3.58
C ILE A 143 -20.13 -6.38 -3.17
N LEU A 144 -20.13 -7.71 -3.29
CA LEU A 144 -18.96 -8.58 -3.14
C LEU A 144 -18.88 -9.51 -4.34
N ASP A 145 -17.75 -10.20 -4.54
CA ASP A 145 -17.62 -11.19 -5.61
C ASP A 145 -18.35 -12.51 -5.30
N ASP A 146 -18.89 -13.17 -6.33
CA ASP A 146 -19.45 -14.52 -6.25
C ASP A 146 -18.52 -15.55 -5.57
N THR A 147 -17.21 -15.37 -5.69
CA THR A 147 -16.18 -16.13 -4.96
C THR A 147 -16.46 -16.22 -3.45
N HIS A 148 -16.92 -15.14 -2.80
CA HIS A 148 -17.25 -15.15 -1.36
C HIS A 148 -18.33 -16.19 -1.04
N PHE A 149 -19.33 -16.28 -1.93
CA PHE A 149 -20.48 -17.17 -1.79
C PHE A 149 -20.08 -18.61 -2.07
N LEU A 150 -19.33 -18.83 -3.15
CA LEU A 150 -18.73 -20.14 -3.45
C LEU A 150 -17.93 -20.66 -2.26
N TYR A 151 -17.16 -19.78 -1.61
CA TYR A 151 -16.35 -20.15 -0.47
C TYR A 151 -17.11 -20.44 0.82
N SER A 152 -18.34 -19.95 0.91
CA SER A 152 -19.30 -20.30 1.97
C SER A 152 -20.10 -21.58 1.67
N GLY A 153 -19.87 -22.21 0.51
CA GLY A 153 -20.60 -23.42 0.07
C GLY A 153 -21.88 -23.14 -0.73
N ILE A 154 -22.14 -21.89 -1.12
CA ILE A 154 -23.25 -21.55 -2.01
C ILE A 154 -22.84 -21.86 -3.45
N ASN A 155 -23.62 -22.68 -4.14
CA ASN A 155 -23.38 -23.01 -5.54
C ASN A 155 -23.58 -21.79 -6.45
N LYS A 156 -22.82 -21.74 -7.57
CA LYS A 156 -22.90 -20.69 -8.59
C LYS A 156 -24.33 -20.42 -9.09
N ASN A 157 -25.14 -21.46 -9.26
CA ASN A 157 -26.53 -21.30 -9.71
C ASN A 157 -27.45 -20.58 -8.70
N LYS A 158 -27.00 -20.38 -7.46
CA LYS A 158 -27.71 -19.67 -6.40
C LYS A 158 -27.14 -18.27 -6.14
N THR A 159 -26.32 -17.72 -7.05
CA THR A 159 -25.75 -16.37 -6.94
C THR A 159 -26.51 -15.32 -7.77
N TYR A 160 -27.70 -15.62 -8.29
CA TYR A 160 -28.46 -14.68 -9.14
C TYR A 160 -29.53 -13.92 -8.36
N GLY A 161 -29.12 -13.10 -7.41
CA GLY A 161 -29.98 -12.39 -6.46
C GLY A 161 -29.16 -11.63 -5.41
N TYR A 162 -29.66 -11.56 -4.19
CA TYR A 162 -28.90 -11.09 -3.03
C TYR A 162 -29.22 -11.94 -1.80
N TYR A 163 -28.34 -11.90 -0.82
CA TYR A 163 -28.54 -12.54 0.48
C TYR A 163 -28.47 -11.50 1.60
N MET A 164 -29.11 -11.80 2.72
CA MET A 164 -28.87 -11.07 3.95
C MET A 164 -27.69 -11.70 4.70
N THR A 165 -26.85 -10.86 5.28
CA THR A 165 -25.84 -11.26 6.29
C THR A 165 -25.97 -10.36 7.51
N GLU A 166 -25.43 -10.78 8.66
CA GLU A 166 -25.49 -10.01 9.90
C GLU A 166 -24.23 -10.17 10.75
N ASP A 167 -23.98 -9.16 11.58
CA ASP A 167 -23.03 -9.17 12.67
C ASP A 167 -23.70 -8.48 13.87
N ASN A 168 -23.75 -9.16 15.01
CA ASN A 168 -24.39 -8.66 16.23
C ASN A 168 -25.85 -8.21 16.03
N GLY A 169 -26.63 -8.94 15.23
CA GLY A 169 -28.03 -8.63 14.91
C GLY A 169 -28.22 -7.47 13.94
N LYS A 170 -27.13 -6.87 13.43
CA LYS A 170 -27.16 -5.78 12.46
C LYS A 170 -26.97 -6.33 11.05
N THR A 171 -27.97 -6.12 10.20
CA THR A 171 -28.06 -6.78 8.89
C THR A 171 -27.64 -5.87 7.74
N VAL A 172 -27.04 -6.45 6.70
CA VAL A 172 -26.83 -5.80 5.39
C VAL A 172 -27.12 -6.79 4.26
N ALA A 173 -27.65 -6.31 3.14
CA ALA A 173 -27.81 -7.12 1.93
C ALA A 173 -26.49 -7.20 1.16
N VAL A 174 -26.18 -8.36 0.57
CA VAL A 174 -24.95 -8.58 -0.19
C VAL A 174 -25.29 -9.12 -1.58
N PHE A 175 -24.85 -8.40 -2.60
CA PHE A 175 -24.98 -8.77 -4.00
C PHE A 175 -23.69 -9.44 -4.52
N PRO A 176 -23.74 -10.68 -5.02
CA PRO A 176 -22.60 -11.38 -5.63
C PRO A 176 -22.34 -10.94 -7.08
N SER A 177 -21.31 -10.14 -7.32
CA SER A 177 -20.80 -9.79 -8.65
C SER A 177 -20.35 -11.03 -9.41
N ASP A 178 -20.91 -11.23 -10.60
CA ASP A 178 -20.67 -12.43 -11.41
C ASP A 178 -19.31 -12.33 -12.13
N LYS A 179 -18.40 -13.26 -11.81
CA LYS A 179 -17.07 -13.33 -12.45
C LYS A 179 -17.15 -13.41 -13.98
N VAL A 180 -18.09 -14.16 -14.54
CA VAL A 180 -18.23 -14.29 -16.00
C VAL A 180 -18.58 -12.96 -16.64
N LEU A 181 -19.48 -12.18 -16.02
CA LEU A 181 -19.83 -10.85 -16.51
C LEU A 181 -18.66 -9.87 -16.39
N ARG A 182 -17.94 -9.88 -15.27
CA ARG A 182 -16.72 -9.05 -15.05
C ARG A 182 -15.63 -9.29 -16.09
N TYR A 183 -15.47 -10.54 -16.51
CA TYR A 183 -14.49 -10.92 -17.54
C TYR A 183 -15.02 -10.77 -18.97
N SER A 184 -16.33 -10.57 -19.15
CA SER A 184 -16.96 -10.35 -20.46
C SER A 184 -17.16 -8.87 -20.78
N ILE A 185 -17.46 -8.04 -19.78
CA ILE A 185 -17.79 -6.62 -19.94
C ILE A 185 -16.58 -5.79 -19.44
N PRO A 186 -15.87 -5.04 -20.30
CA PRO A 186 -16.15 -4.77 -21.72
C PRO A 186 -15.35 -5.62 -22.72
N PHE A 187 -14.66 -6.68 -22.32
CA PHE A 187 -13.63 -7.32 -23.15
C PHE A 187 -14.14 -8.25 -24.28
N ARG A 188 -15.31 -8.86 -24.15
CA ARG A 188 -15.90 -9.79 -25.14
C ARG A 188 -16.99 -9.12 -25.96
N MET A 189 -17.49 -9.77 -27.01
CA MET A 189 -18.56 -9.16 -27.81
C MET A 189 -19.83 -8.99 -26.96
N PRO A 190 -20.59 -7.87 -27.10
CA PRO A 190 -21.73 -7.60 -26.24
C PRO A 190 -22.81 -8.69 -26.19
N HIS A 191 -23.08 -9.35 -27.32
CA HIS A 191 -24.08 -10.42 -27.40
C HIS A 191 -23.72 -11.64 -26.54
N GLU A 192 -22.43 -11.91 -26.32
CA GLU A 192 -21.99 -13.05 -25.49
C GLU A 192 -22.46 -12.90 -24.04
N ALA A 193 -22.41 -11.69 -23.49
CA ALA A 193 -22.90 -11.40 -22.14
C ALA A 193 -24.43 -11.58 -22.05
N ILE A 194 -25.16 -11.14 -23.09
CA ILE A 194 -26.61 -11.30 -23.19
C ILE A 194 -27.00 -12.79 -23.29
N GLU A 195 -26.31 -13.57 -24.12
CA GLU A 195 -26.56 -15.00 -24.30
C GLU A 195 -26.27 -15.78 -23.02
N TYR A 196 -25.17 -15.46 -22.33
CA TYR A 196 -24.87 -16.05 -21.01
C TYR A 196 -26.02 -15.83 -20.03
N MET A 197 -26.48 -14.58 -19.85
CA MET A 197 -27.60 -14.26 -18.97
C MET A 197 -28.90 -14.94 -19.44
N ARG A 198 -29.16 -14.98 -20.75
CA ARG A 198 -30.36 -15.59 -21.32
C ARG A 198 -30.41 -17.09 -21.04
N ASN A 199 -29.29 -17.78 -21.15
CA ASN A 199 -29.19 -19.20 -20.85
C ASN A 199 -29.53 -19.48 -19.38
N ILE A 200 -29.00 -18.69 -18.45
CA ILE A 200 -29.30 -18.83 -17.02
C ILE A 200 -30.77 -18.51 -16.71
N ALA A 201 -31.33 -17.49 -17.36
CA ALA A 201 -32.72 -17.09 -17.16
C ALA A 201 -33.75 -18.12 -17.65
N ARG A 202 -33.36 -19.12 -18.45
CA ARG A 202 -34.22 -20.26 -18.81
C ARG A 202 -34.51 -21.16 -17.61
N ASP A 203 -33.51 -21.35 -16.76
CA ASP A 203 -33.54 -22.29 -15.64
C ASP A 203 -33.77 -21.60 -14.28
N ASN A 204 -33.74 -20.27 -14.23
CA ASN A 204 -33.93 -19.47 -13.03
C ASN A 204 -35.15 -18.56 -13.19
N SER A 205 -36.12 -18.67 -12.28
CA SER A 205 -37.25 -17.77 -12.26
C SER A 205 -36.84 -16.40 -11.76
N ASN A 206 -36.90 -15.36 -12.61
CA ASN A 206 -36.68 -13.96 -12.24
C ASN A 206 -35.27 -13.63 -11.62
N PRO A 207 -34.15 -14.09 -12.22
CA PRO A 207 -32.82 -13.87 -11.67
C PRO A 207 -32.48 -12.38 -11.60
N THR A 208 -31.61 -12.01 -10.65
CA THR A 208 -30.88 -10.73 -10.70
C THR A 208 -29.41 -11.03 -10.99
N PHE A 209 -28.97 -10.64 -12.18
CA PHE A 209 -27.57 -10.63 -12.55
C PHE A 209 -26.89 -9.40 -11.97
N VAL A 210 -25.69 -9.57 -11.45
CA VAL A 210 -24.91 -8.50 -10.83
C VAL A 210 -23.59 -8.36 -11.55
N TYR A 211 -23.27 -7.13 -11.95
CA TYR A 211 -21.96 -6.71 -12.39
C TYR A 211 -21.46 -5.63 -11.44
N GLY A 212 -20.23 -5.74 -10.98
CA GLY A 212 -19.58 -4.75 -10.13
C GLY A 212 -18.10 -4.76 -10.42
N ASP A 213 -17.58 -3.70 -11.05
CA ASP A 213 -16.20 -3.67 -11.53
C ASP A 213 -15.67 -2.25 -11.77
N ASP A 214 -14.37 -2.17 -12.03
CA ASP A 214 -13.62 -0.92 -12.21
C ASP A 214 -14.04 -0.19 -13.50
N GLY A 215 -14.25 1.12 -13.38
CA GLY A 215 -14.63 2.00 -14.47
C GLY A 215 -13.48 2.21 -15.45
N GLU A 216 -12.25 2.10 -14.97
CA GLU A 216 -11.00 2.25 -15.73
C GLU A 216 -10.88 1.18 -16.84
N LYS A 217 -11.60 0.04 -16.73
CA LYS A 217 -11.75 -0.96 -17.79
C LYS A 217 -12.39 -0.41 -19.07
N PHE A 218 -13.14 0.68 -18.96
CA PHE A 218 -13.89 1.27 -20.07
C PHE A 218 -13.10 2.35 -20.81
N GLY A 219 -11.77 2.42 -20.70
CA GLY A 219 -11.00 3.36 -21.50
C GLY A 219 -9.57 3.59 -21.04
N GLU A 220 -9.29 3.44 -19.75
CA GLU A 220 -7.97 3.76 -19.19
C GLU A 220 -6.97 2.62 -19.35
N TRP A 221 -7.44 1.37 -19.26
CA TRP A 221 -6.59 0.19 -19.41
C TRP A 221 -6.05 0.06 -20.85
N PRO A 222 -4.86 -0.54 -21.05
CA PRO A 222 -4.23 -0.64 -22.37
C PRO A 222 -5.17 -1.19 -23.45
N GLY A 223 -5.32 -0.45 -24.55
CA GLY A 223 -6.15 -0.83 -25.70
C GLY A 223 -7.67 -0.64 -25.51
N THR A 224 -8.15 -0.39 -24.29
CA THR A 224 -9.59 -0.32 -24.02
C THR A 224 -10.26 0.93 -24.59
N ALA A 225 -9.62 2.11 -24.60
CA ALA A 225 -10.20 3.31 -25.24
C ALA A 225 -10.60 3.07 -26.70
N LYS A 226 -9.71 2.44 -27.47
CA LYS A 226 -9.95 2.08 -28.87
C LYS A 226 -11.14 1.11 -28.97
N TRP A 227 -11.11 0.03 -28.22
CA TRP A 227 -12.17 -0.99 -28.24
C TRP A 227 -13.54 -0.42 -27.82
N VAL A 228 -13.57 0.34 -26.73
CA VAL A 228 -14.79 0.84 -26.10
C VAL A 228 -15.43 1.96 -26.90
N TYR A 229 -14.63 2.90 -27.39
CA TYR A 229 -15.13 4.13 -28.02
C TYR A 229 -14.94 4.18 -29.54
N GLU A 230 -13.76 3.87 -30.07
CA GLU A 230 -13.52 3.90 -31.52
C GLU A 230 -14.26 2.76 -32.23
N GLU A 231 -14.17 1.54 -31.69
CA GLU A 231 -14.88 0.36 -32.18
C GLU A 231 -16.32 0.25 -31.65
N LYS A 232 -16.75 1.25 -30.87
CA LYS A 232 -18.11 1.48 -30.38
C LYS A 232 -18.68 0.32 -29.56
N TRP A 233 -17.84 -0.40 -28.82
CA TRP A 233 -18.31 -1.50 -27.98
C TRP A 233 -19.38 -1.05 -26.98
N LEU A 234 -19.19 0.10 -26.30
CA LEU A 234 -20.15 0.58 -25.30
C LEU A 234 -21.53 0.88 -25.90
N VAL A 235 -21.55 1.53 -27.08
CA VAL A 235 -22.79 1.79 -27.84
C VAL A 235 -23.48 0.47 -28.18
N LYS A 236 -22.74 -0.49 -28.75
CA LYS A 236 -23.27 -1.82 -29.10
C LYS A 236 -23.83 -2.56 -27.89
N PHE A 237 -23.17 -2.46 -26.73
CA PHE A 237 -23.63 -3.08 -25.49
C PHE A 237 -24.92 -2.46 -24.95
N LEU A 238 -25.01 -1.13 -24.93
CA LEU A 238 -26.24 -0.43 -24.54
C LEU A 238 -27.39 -0.72 -25.52
N ASP A 239 -27.12 -0.77 -26.83
CA ASP A 239 -28.10 -1.16 -27.85
C ASP A 239 -28.58 -2.62 -27.67
N GLU A 240 -27.68 -3.55 -27.31
CA GLU A 240 -28.05 -4.93 -26.97
C GLU A 240 -28.96 -4.99 -25.73
N LEU A 241 -28.62 -4.28 -24.65
CA LEU A 241 -29.48 -4.22 -23.46
C LEU A 241 -30.86 -3.68 -23.79
N LYS A 242 -30.94 -2.63 -24.60
CA LYS A 242 -32.21 -2.05 -25.07
C LYS A 242 -33.02 -3.06 -25.89
N ARG A 243 -32.40 -3.74 -26.86
CA ARG A 243 -33.05 -4.76 -27.70
C ARG A 243 -33.60 -5.94 -26.91
N ASN A 244 -33.01 -6.23 -25.75
CA ASN A 244 -33.38 -7.35 -24.87
C ASN A 244 -34.26 -6.94 -23.68
N SER A 245 -34.80 -5.71 -23.69
CA SER A 245 -35.58 -5.13 -22.58
C SER A 245 -36.94 -5.80 -22.31
N ASP A 246 -37.41 -6.65 -23.23
CA ASP A 246 -38.62 -7.46 -23.09
C ASP A 246 -38.48 -8.53 -22.00
N TRP A 247 -37.28 -9.11 -21.85
CA TRP A 247 -37.00 -10.17 -20.87
C TRP A 247 -35.95 -9.78 -19.82
N LEU A 248 -35.04 -8.85 -20.12
CA LEU A 248 -33.97 -8.38 -19.24
C LEU A 248 -34.11 -6.88 -18.94
N SER A 249 -34.48 -6.53 -17.72
CA SER A 249 -34.53 -5.13 -17.28
C SER A 249 -33.21 -4.72 -16.63
N THR A 250 -32.65 -3.58 -17.02
CA THR A 250 -31.61 -2.95 -16.19
C THR A 250 -32.27 -2.25 -15.00
N LYS A 251 -31.64 -2.37 -13.84
CA LYS A 251 -32.18 -1.90 -12.55
C LYS A 251 -31.04 -1.36 -11.71
N THR A 252 -31.33 -0.40 -10.84
CA THR A 252 -30.39 -0.07 -9.76
C THR A 252 -30.44 -1.15 -8.67
N PHE A 253 -29.43 -1.20 -7.80
CA PHE A 253 -29.42 -2.17 -6.71
C PHE A 253 -30.53 -1.89 -5.69
N SER A 254 -30.81 -0.62 -5.38
CA SER A 254 -31.94 -0.24 -4.53
C SER A 254 -33.29 -0.66 -5.12
N GLU A 255 -33.48 -0.56 -6.44
CA GLU A 255 -34.68 -1.10 -7.10
C GLU A 255 -34.78 -2.62 -6.93
N CYS A 256 -33.67 -3.35 -7.10
CA CYS A 256 -33.65 -4.80 -6.89
C CYS A 256 -33.99 -5.20 -5.45
N LEU A 257 -33.48 -4.45 -4.47
CA LEU A 257 -33.76 -4.65 -3.04
C LEU A 257 -35.23 -4.40 -2.69
N ASN A 258 -35.86 -3.41 -3.33
CA ASN A 258 -37.27 -3.07 -3.08
C ASN A 258 -38.25 -4.01 -3.80
N GLU A 259 -37.87 -4.56 -4.95
CA GLU A 259 -38.76 -5.36 -5.80
C GLU A 259 -38.68 -6.87 -5.54
N LYS A 260 -37.55 -7.37 -4.99
CA LYS A 260 -37.32 -8.80 -4.80
C LYS A 260 -36.96 -9.14 -3.35
N PRO A 261 -37.48 -10.24 -2.78
CA PRO A 261 -37.01 -10.73 -1.50
C PRO A 261 -35.57 -11.29 -1.61
N PRO A 262 -34.83 -11.41 -0.50
CA PRO A 262 -33.52 -12.06 -0.49
C PRO A 262 -33.66 -13.54 -0.88
N LEU A 263 -32.64 -14.10 -1.51
CA LEU A 263 -32.53 -15.54 -1.76
C LEU A 263 -32.40 -16.35 -0.46
N GLY A 264 -31.91 -15.71 0.61
CA GLY A 264 -31.81 -16.28 1.93
C GLY A 264 -30.86 -15.49 2.84
N LYS A 265 -30.41 -16.14 3.91
CA LYS A 265 -29.34 -15.66 4.79
C LYS A 265 -28.05 -16.41 4.51
N VAL A 266 -26.92 -15.72 4.56
CA VAL A 266 -25.57 -16.31 4.40
C VAL A 266 -24.60 -15.71 5.40
N TYR A 267 -23.60 -16.48 5.81
CA TYR A 267 -22.40 -15.98 6.50
C TYR A 267 -21.20 -16.24 5.59
N LEU A 268 -20.48 -15.17 5.26
CA LEU A 268 -19.37 -15.22 4.31
C LEU A 268 -18.04 -15.27 5.08
N PRO A 269 -17.09 -16.13 4.69
CA PRO A 269 -15.78 -16.19 5.30
C PRO A 269 -14.95 -14.96 4.91
N THR A 270 -13.87 -14.69 5.65
CA THR A 270 -12.88 -13.68 5.23
C THR A 270 -12.37 -13.99 3.82
N SER A 271 -12.56 -13.05 2.89
CA SER A 271 -12.26 -13.27 1.47
C SER A 271 -12.20 -11.94 0.69
N SER A 272 -11.87 -12.05 -0.59
CA SER A 272 -11.90 -11.02 -1.63
C SER A 272 -12.18 -11.72 -2.98
N TYR A 273 -11.94 -11.05 -4.12
CA TYR A 273 -11.80 -11.71 -5.41
C TYR A 273 -10.60 -12.68 -5.39
N GLU A 274 -10.65 -13.68 -6.27
CA GLU A 274 -9.72 -14.82 -6.27
C GLU A 274 -8.25 -14.40 -6.34
N GLU A 275 -7.95 -13.45 -7.22
CA GLU A 275 -6.61 -12.95 -7.51
C GLU A 275 -5.97 -12.26 -6.29
N MET A 276 -6.74 -11.50 -5.53
CA MET A 276 -6.29 -10.88 -4.27
C MET A 276 -5.79 -11.91 -3.26
N LEU A 277 -6.48 -13.05 -3.17
CA LEU A 277 -6.12 -14.09 -2.22
C LEU A 277 -4.84 -14.80 -2.62
N GLU A 278 -4.55 -14.88 -3.92
CA GLU A 278 -3.29 -15.41 -4.44
C GLU A 278 -2.13 -14.45 -4.11
N TRP A 279 -2.28 -13.16 -4.40
CA TRP A 279 -1.23 -12.16 -4.17
C TRP A 279 -0.88 -11.98 -2.69
N ALA A 280 -1.87 -12.16 -1.81
CA ALA A 280 -1.70 -12.08 -0.36
C ALA A 280 -0.94 -13.28 0.23
N LEU A 281 -0.65 -14.35 -0.53
CA LEU A 281 0.15 -15.46 -0.05
C LEU A 281 1.62 -15.07 0.10
N PRO A 282 2.36 -15.67 1.07
CA PRO A 282 3.81 -15.69 1.03
C PRO A 282 4.31 -16.29 -0.28
N VAL A 283 5.43 -15.79 -0.79
CA VAL A 283 5.95 -16.07 -2.14
C VAL A 283 6.04 -17.56 -2.46
N GLU A 284 6.65 -18.34 -1.57
CA GLU A 284 6.83 -19.79 -1.78
C GLU A 284 5.49 -20.54 -1.78
N THR A 285 4.50 -20.04 -1.03
CA THR A 285 3.14 -20.61 -1.02
C THR A 285 2.36 -20.19 -2.27
N GLN A 286 2.56 -18.96 -2.76
CA GLN A 286 1.98 -18.48 -4.01
C GLN A 286 2.44 -19.34 -5.20
N ILE A 287 3.75 -19.63 -5.30
CA ILE A 287 4.32 -20.50 -6.34
C ILE A 287 3.70 -21.90 -6.30
N LEU A 288 3.57 -22.50 -5.11
CA LEU A 288 2.94 -23.81 -4.95
C LEU A 288 1.46 -23.77 -5.32
N TYR A 289 0.75 -22.72 -4.91
CA TYR A 289 -0.67 -22.53 -5.23
C TYR A 289 -0.91 -22.46 -6.74
N GLU A 290 -0.06 -21.70 -7.47
CA GLU A 290 -0.12 -21.62 -8.93
C GLU A 290 0.09 -22.99 -9.60
N LYS A 291 1.06 -23.78 -9.12
CA LYS A 291 1.29 -25.15 -9.61
C LYS A 291 0.08 -26.06 -9.40
N VAL A 292 -0.51 -26.04 -8.21
CA VAL A 292 -1.72 -26.83 -7.90
C VAL A 292 -2.90 -26.40 -8.78
N LYS A 293 -3.06 -25.10 -9.03
CA LYS A 293 -4.09 -24.57 -9.93
C LYS A 293 -3.90 -25.09 -11.35
N GLU A 294 -2.66 -25.12 -11.84
CA GLU A 294 -2.32 -25.68 -13.15
C GLU A 294 -2.57 -27.20 -13.23
N GLU A 295 -2.20 -27.97 -12.21
CA GLU A 295 -2.49 -29.41 -12.13
C GLU A 295 -4.00 -29.70 -12.18
N ILE A 296 -4.80 -28.96 -11.41
CA ILE A 296 -6.26 -29.07 -11.40
C ILE A 296 -6.87 -28.73 -12.77
N LYS A 297 -6.34 -27.70 -13.42
CA LYS A 297 -6.73 -27.31 -14.78
C LYS A 297 -6.39 -28.42 -15.78
N ASN A 298 -5.20 -29.00 -15.70
CA ASN A 298 -4.72 -30.05 -16.61
C ASN A 298 -5.55 -31.34 -16.53
N ILE A 299 -6.13 -31.66 -15.36
CA ILE A 299 -7.05 -32.80 -15.20
C ILE A 299 -8.52 -32.45 -15.50
N GLY A 300 -8.81 -31.21 -15.92
CA GLY A 300 -10.16 -30.76 -16.32
C GLY A 300 -11.17 -30.68 -15.16
N LYS A 301 -10.71 -30.54 -13.92
CA LYS A 301 -11.58 -30.53 -12.71
C LYS A 301 -11.64 -29.18 -12.00
N GLU A 302 -11.33 -28.09 -12.71
CA GLU A 302 -11.32 -26.73 -12.15
C GLU A 302 -12.65 -26.37 -11.49
N GLU A 303 -13.77 -26.50 -12.20
CA GLU A 303 -15.11 -26.18 -11.68
C GLU A 303 -15.49 -27.00 -10.42
N GLN A 304 -15.01 -28.25 -10.33
CA GLN A 304 -15.28 -29.13 -9.20
C GLN A 304 -14.47 -28.72 -7.96
N TYR A 305 -13.19 -28.37 -8.13
CA TYR A 305 -12.28 -28.14 -7.00
C TYR A 305 -12.15 -26.67 -6.60
N LYS A 306 -12.44 -25.73 -7.50
CA LYS A 306 -12.35 -24.29 -7.26
C LYS A 306 -13.10 -23.82 -6.01
N PRO A 307 -14.32 -24.31 -5.69
CA PRO A 307 -15.01 -23.95 -4.45
C PRO A 307 -14.27 -24.37 -3.17
N PHE A 308 -13.23 -25.20 -3.25
CA PHE A 308 -12.41 -25.65 -2.12
C PHE A 308 -10.99 -25.06 -2.14
N MET A 309 -10.56 -24.43 -3.24
CA MET A 309 -9.29 -23.73 -3.31
C MET A 309 -9.39 -22.41 -2.55
N ARG A 310 -8.45 -22.16 -1.62
CA ARG A 310 -8.35 -20.92 -0.86
C ARG A 310 -6.93 -20.40 -0.93
N GLY A 311 -6.79 -19.11 -1.22
CA GLY A 311 -5.53 -18.39 -1.04
C GLY A 311 -5.38 -17.86 0.38
N GLY A 312 -4.56 -16.82 0.53
CA GLY A 312 -4.45 -16.04 1.75
C GLY A 312 -5.64 -15.09 1.93
N PHE A 313 -5.45 -14.06 2.75
CA PHE A 313 -6.39 -12.94 2.89
C PHE A 313 -5.60 -11.65 3.09
N TRP A 314 -6.21 -10.48 2.85
CA TRP A 314 -5.49 -9.23 2.68
C TRP A 314 -4.51 -8.87 3.81
N ARG A 315 -4.82 -9.16 5.08
CA ARG A 315 -3.89 -8.81 6.19
C ARG A 315 -2.56 -9.55 6.10
N ASN A 316 -2.49 -10.66 5.37
CA ASN A 316 -1.22 -11.33 5.12
C ASN A 316 -0.22 -10.43 4.38
N PHE A 317 -0.66 -9.38 3.68
CA PHE A 317 0.26 -8.37 3.13
C PHE A 317 1.05 -7.63 4.21
N LEU A 318 0.50 -7.46 5.41
CA LEU A 318 1.21 -6.86 6.53
C LEU A 318 2.32 -7.81 7.03
N THR A 319 2.16 -9.12 6.91
CA THR A 319 3.23 -10.08 7.20
C THR A 319 4.21 -10.22 6.03
N LYS A 320 3.71 -10.25 4.79
CA LYS A 320 4.52 -10.35 3.56
C LYS A 320 5.42 -9.13 3.40
N TYR A 321 4.93 -7.95 3.78
CA TYR A 321 5.62 -6.67 3.70
C TYR A 321 5.64 -5.96 5.06
N PRO A 322 6.68 -6.19 5.88
CA PRO A 322 6.89 -5.51 7.15
C PRO A 322 6.84 -3.98 7.06
N GLU A 323 7.29 -3.38 5.96
CA GLU A 323 7.20 -1.94 5.72
C GLU A 323 5.74 -1.46 5.61
N SER A 324 4.86 -2.28 5.02
CA SER A 324 3.42 -2.01 4.99
C SER A 324 2.80 -2.17 6.38
N ASN A 325 3.22 -3.16 7.16
CA ASN A 325 2.80 -3.28 8.56
C ASN A 325 3.21 -2.06 9.37
N HIS A 326 4.45 -1.61 9.26
CA HIS A 326 4.95 -0.43 9.95
C HIS A 326 4.09 0.80 9.61
N MET A 327 3.81 1.04 8.32
CA MET A 327 2.93 2.12 7.87
C MET A 327 1.50 1.97 8.40
N ASN A 328 0.94 0.76 8.42
CA ASN A 328 -0.40 0.48 8.96
C ASN A 328 -0.46 0.74 10.46
N LYS A 329 0.58 0.36 11.19
CA LYS A 329 0.67 0.52 12.65
C LYS A 329 0.91 1.97 13.03
N LYS A 330 1.66 2.72 12.22
CA LYS A 330 1.72 4.18 12.28
C LYS A 330 0.32 4.78 12.14
N MET A 331 -0.43 4.40 11.10
CA MET A 331 -1.81 4.88 10.91
C MET A 331 -2.69 4.61 12.14
N ILE A 332 -2.59 3.41 12.74
CA ILE A 332 -3.31 3.08 13.98
C ILE A 332 -2.83 3.92 15.16
N TYR A 333 -1.53 4.15 15.29
CA TYR A 333 -0.92 4.99 16.33
C TYR A 333 -1.42 6.43 16.24
N VAL A 334 -1.46 7.01 15.02
CA VAL A 334 -2.03 8.34 14.78
C VAL A 334 -3.51 8.39 15.13
N SER A 335 -4.30 7.38 14.75
CA SER A 335 -5.72 7.29 15.14
C SER A 335 -5.90 7.28 16.67
N LYS A 336 -5.10 6.50 17.41
CA LYS A 336 -5.07 6.53 18.88
C LYS A 336 -4.65 7.89 19.45
N LYS A 337 -3.68 8.57 18.83
CA LYS A 337 -3.27 9.94 19.22
C LYS A 337 -4.41 10.94 19.05
N ILE A 338 -5.26 10.79 18.04
CA ILE A 338 -6.47 11.61 17.88
C ILE A 338 -7.46 11.36 19.02
N GLU A 339 -7.62 10.12 19.49
CA GLU A 339 -8.51 9.82 20.62
C GLU A 339 -8.09 10.55 21.91
N ALA A 340 -6.79 10.77 22.12
CA ALA A 340 -6.31 11.56 23.26
C ALA A 340 -6.78 13.03 23.22
N LEU A 341 -7.12 13.57 22.04
CA LEU A 341 -7.69 14.92 21.90
C LEU A 341 -9.10 15.02 22.49
N ASN A 342 -9.82 13.91 22.69
CA ASN A 342 -11.16 13.93 23.30
C ASN A 342 -11.13 14.43 24.75
N ASN A 343 -9.97 14.41 25.41
CA ASN A 343 -9.80 14.85 26.80
C ASN A 343 -9.50 16.36 26.92
N ILE A 344 -9.41 17.08 25.80
CA ILE A 344 -9.15 18.52 25.78
C ILE A 344 -10.12 19.24 24.83
N HIS A 345 -10.28 20.54 24.99
CA HIS A 345 -11.10 21.33 24.07
C HIS A 345 -10.32 21.61 22.78
N VAL A 346 -10.75 20.98 21.68
CA VAL A 346 -10.27 21.28 20.31
C VAL A 346 -11.44 21.75 19.47
N ARG A 347 -11.24 22.83 18.69
CA ARG A 347 -12.26 23.36 17.78
C ARG A 347 -12.66 22.27 16.76
N GLN A 348 -13.96 22.10 16.51
CA GLN A 348 -14.48 20.96 15.73
C GLN A 348 -13.97 20.91 14.28
N ASP A 349 -13.79 22.05 13.63
CA ASP A 349 -13.21 22.16 12.29
C ASP A 349 -11.74 21.72 12.27
N LYS A 350 -10.96 22.04 13.32
CA LYS A 350 -9.57 21.59 13.47
C LYS A 350 -9.48 20.10 13.74
N LEU A 351 -10.36 19.54 14.57
CA LEU A 351 -10.44 18.09 14.75
C LEU A 351 -10.83 17.39 13.43
N SER A 352 -11.74 17.98 12.66
CA SER A 352 -12.14 17.47 11.34
C SER A 352 -10.97 17.51 10.34
N GLU A 353 -10.18 18.58 10.34
CA GLU A 353 -8.95 18.72 9.52
C GLU A 353 -7.92 17.64 9.88
N ILE A 354 -7.65 17.44 11.17
CA ILE A 354 -6.74 16.39 11.68
C ILE A 354 -7.19 15.00 11.24
N LYS A 355 -8.48 14.68 11.42
CA LYS A 355 -9.06 13.39 10.98
C LYS A 355 -9.00 13.23 9.47
N ARG A 356 -9.16 14.30 8.69
CA ARG A 356 -9.08 14.24 7.23
C ARG A 356 -7.67 13.82 6.77
N TYR A 357 -6.62 14.29 7.44
CA TYR A 357 -5.25 13.84 7.18
C TYR A 357 -5.08 12.35 7.53
N LEU A 358 -5.52 11.90 8.71
CA LEU A 358 -5.52 10.46 9.02
C LEU A 358 -6.24 9.64 7.96
N PHE A 359 -7.44 10.07 7.54
CA PHE A 359 -8.24 9.34 6.57
C PHE A 359 -7.60 9.26 5.19
N ARG A 360 -6.88 10.29 4.74
CA ARG A 360 -6.04 10.23 3.53
C ARG A 360 -4.91 9.21 3.69
N GLY A 361 -4.30 9.16 4.87
CA GLY A 361 -3.31 8.15 5.24
C GLY A 361 -3.87 6.72 5.31
N GLN A 362 -5.18 6.51 5.18
CA GLN A 362 -5.80 5.18 5.15
C GLN A 362 -6.09 4.67 3.73
N CYS A 363 -5.76 5.44 2.67
CA CYS A 363 -5.97 5.03 1.28
C CYS A 363 -5.22 3.74 0.98
N ASN A 364 -5.94 2.72 0.49
CA ASN A 364 -5.45 1.34 0.50
C ASN A 364 -4.26 1.06 -0.42
N CYS A 365 -4.14 1.76 -1.54
CA CYS A 365 -3.29 1.35 -2.67
C CYS A 365 -1.80 1.23 -2.32
N ALA A 366 -1.33 2.01 -1.34
CA ALA A 366 0.07 1.96 -0.90
C ALA A 366 0.38 0.82 0.09
N TYR A 367 -0.62 0.06 0.55
CA TYR A 367 -0.45 -0.94 1.62
C TYR A 367 -0.26 -2.38 1.11
N TRP A 368 -0.40 -2.63 -0.19
CA TRP A 368 -0.32 -3.98 -0.73
C TRP A 368 0.13 -3.94 -2.19
N HIS A 369 0.49 -5.10 -2.74
CA HIS A 369 0.91 -5.23 -4.12
C HIS A 369 0.24 -6.44 -4.77
N GLY A 370 -0.29 -6.23 -5.98
CA GLY A 370 -0.84 -7.26 -6.85
C GLY A 370 -0.19 -7.15 -8.22
N VAL A 371 -0.94 -6.66 -9.21
CA VAL A 371 -0.42 -6.39 -10.58
C VAL A 371 -0.21 -4.89 -10.84
N PHE A 372 -0.85 -4.04 -10.05
CA PHE A 372 -0.64 -2.61 -10.06
C PHE A 372 0.49 -2.29 -9.05
N GLY A 373 1.40 -1.38 -9.41
CA GLY A 373 2.63 -1.13 -8.63
C GLY A 373 2.39 -1.02 -7.12
N GLY A 374 1.32 -0.34 -6.70
CA GLY A 374 0.81 -0.39 -5.33
C GLY A 374 1.86 0.02 -4.30
N LEU A 375 2.11 -0.84 -3.31
CA LEU A 375 3.16 -0.66 -2.29
C LEU A 375 4.52 -0.32 -2.91
N TYR A 376 4.87 -0.83 -4.10
CA TYR A 376 6.17 -0.55 -4.73
C TYR A 376 6.33 0.88 -5.25
N LEU A 377 5.23 1.62 -5.40
CA LEU A 377 5.24 3.00 -5.89
C LEU A 377 5.55 3.98 -4.75
N PHE A 378 6.74 4.55 -4.78
CA PHE A 378 7.21 5.49 -3.76
C PHE A 378 6.24 6.67 -3.53
N HIS A 379 5.71 7.27 -4.60
CA HIS A 379 4.82 8.44 -4.49
C HIS A 379 3.53 8.14 -3.72
N LEU A 380 2.98 6.92 -3.85
CA LEU A 380 1.80 6.51 -3.07
C LEU A 380 2.15 6.35 -1.59
N ARG A 381 3.24 5.64 -1.25
CA ARG A 381 3.68 5.52 0.16
C ARG A 381 4.02 6.88 0.76
N SER A 382 4.70 7.74 -0.01
CA SER A 382 5.08 9.10 0.41
C SER A 382 3.85 9.94 0.73
N ALA A 383 2.78 9.84 -0.06
CA ALA A 383 1.53 10.53 0.21
C ALA A 383 0.83 10.02 1.48
N ILE A 384 0.89 8.71 1.76
CA ILE A 384 0.39 8.16 3.03
C ILE A 384 1.17 8.71 4.22
N TYR A 385 2.50 8.57 4.22
CA TYR A 385 3.34 9.10 5.30
C TYR A 385 3.14 10.60 5.48
N HIS A 386 3.10 11.38 4.40
CA HIS A 386 2.86 12.82 4.47
C HIS A 386 1.59 13.15 5.25
N ASN A 387 0.48 12.49 4.92
CA ASN A 387 -0.79 12.72 5.59
C ASN A 387 -0.78 12.24 7.05
N LEU A 388 -0.14 11.12 7.37
CA LEU A 388 0.00 10.64 8.75
C LEU A 388 0.83 11.60 9.60
N ILE A 389 2.03 11.99 9.12
CA ILE A 389 2.93 12.91 9.83
C ILE A 389 2.27 14.28 10.01
N LYS A 390 1.55 14.76 8.99
CA LYS A 390 0.82 16.03 9.07
C LYS A 390 -0.30 15.98 10.10
N SER A 391 -1.02 14.86 10.18
CA SER A 391 -2.01 14.64 11.25
C SER A 391 -1.33 14.69 12.62
N GLU A 392 -0.19 14.02 12.80
CA GLU A 392 0.58 14.04 14.05
C GLU A 392 1.09 15.43 14.43
N ALA A 393 1.64 16.19 13.48
CA ALA A 393 2.12 17.54 13.73
C ALA A 393 0.98 18.46 14.25
N TYR A 394 -0.23 18.29 13.71
CA TYR A 394 -1.41 19.04 14.17
C TYR A 394 -1.94 18.53 15.52
N ILE A 395 -1.87 17.22 15.79
CA ILE A 395 -2.19 16.65 17.11
C ILE A 395 -1.23 17.23 18.16
N ASP A 396 0.07 17.21 17.89
CA ASP A 396 1.08 17.75 18.79
C ASP A 396 0.86 19.25 19.02
N LYS A 397 0.52 20.00 17.96
CA LYS A 397 0.16 21.41 18.10
C LYS A 397 -1.05 21.62 19.00
N ALA A 398 -2.06 20.76 18.91
CA ALA A 398 -3.25 20.83 19.77
C ALA A 398 -2.93 20.45 21.23
N LEU A 399 -2.05 19.48 21.47
CA LEU A 399 -1.67 19.02 22.80
C LEU A 399 -0.70 19.95 23.52
N TYR A 400 0.29 20.48 22.81
CA TYR A 400 1.43 21.21 23.41
C TYR A 400 1.44 22.71 23.08
N GLY A 401 0.69 23.17 22.08
CA GLY A 401 0.72 24.56 21.62
C GLY A 401 2.08 24.94 21.02
N ASP A 402 2.71 25.99 21.55
CA ASP A 402 4.07 26.42 21.18
C ASP A 402 5.15 25.90 22.15
N LYS A 403 4.78 25.07 23.14
CA LYS A 403 5.73 24.56 24.11
C LYS A 403 6.65 23.53 23.46
N MET A 404 7.94 23.61 23.79
CA MET A 404 8.90 22.56 23.45
C MET A 404 8.58 21.29 24.24
N PHE A 405 8.80 20.13 23.64
CA PHE A 405 8.67 18.85 24.31
C PHE A 405 9.68 17.84 23.78
N ALA A 406 10.00 16.86 24.62
CA ALA A 406 10.67 15.63 24.21
C ALA A 406 9.98 14.48 24.94
N THR A 407 9.47 13.49 24.21
CA THR A 407 8.81 12.30 24.75
C THR A 407 9.46 11.04 24.24
N ILE A 408 9.46 10.01 25.09
CA ILE A 408 9.94 8.66 24.77
C ILE A 408 8.92 7.67 25.30
N ARG A 409 8.57 6.67 24.49
CA ARG A 409 7.59 5.63 24.82
C ARG A 409 8.10 4.29 24.33
N ALA A 410 7.97 3.26 25.16
CA ALA A 410 8.14 1.87 24.75
C ALA A 410 6.74 1.24 24.64
N LEU A 411 6.47 0.58 23.52
CA LEU A 411 5.24 -0.17 23.27
C LEU A 411 5.45 -1.15 22.12
N ASP A 412 4.74 -2.26 22.15
CA ASP A 412 4.55 -3.16 21.01
C ASP A 412 3.78 -2.41 19.89
N PHE A 413 4.54 -1.75 19.02
CA PHE A 413 4.01 -0.85 18.00
C PHE A 413 3.57 -1.67 16.80
N ASP A 414 4.42 -2.58 16.33
CA ASP A 414 4.15 -3.36 15.14
C ASP A 414 3.29 -4.62 15.40
N THR A 415 2.98 -4.90 16.66
CA THR A 415 2.18 -6.03 17.18
C THR A 415 2.84 -7.39 17.06
N ASN A 416 4.16 -7.46 17.18
CA ASN A 416 4.96 -8.68 17.14
C ASN A 416 5.29 -9.26 18.53
N GLY A 417 4.91 -8.57 19.62
CA GLY A 417 5.17 -8.97 21.00
C GLY A 417 6.46 -8.42 21.62
N PHE A 418 7.20 -7.58 20.89
CA PHE A 418 8.36 -6.85 21.38
C PHE A 418 8.10 -5.35 21.34
N ASP A 419 8.63 -4.62 22.31
CA ASP A 419 8.46 -3.16 22.34
C ASP A 419 9.38 -2.46 21.34
N GLU A 420 8.80 -1.63 20.48
CA GLU A 420 9.51 -0.53 19.82
C GLU A 420 9.61 0.67 20.76
N VAL A 421 10.62 1.52 20.51
CA VAL A 421 10.83 2.77 21.22
C VAL A 421 10.59 3.95 20.29
N ILE A 422 9.58 4.76 20.60
CA ILE A 422 9.22 5.98 19.86
C ILE A 422 9.78 7.19 20.61
N MET A 423 10.59 8.01 19.95
CA MET A 423 11.13 9.27 20.47
C MET A 423 10.60 10.44 19.65
N GLU A 424 10.03 11.45 20.31
CA GLU A 424 9.33 12.55 19.63
C GLU A 424 9.76 13.91 20.20
N ASN A 425 9.92 14.90 19.32
CA ASN A 425 9.93 16.33 19.64
C ASN A 425 9.06 17.09 18.62
N PRO A 426 8.97 18.44 18.67
CA PRO A 426 8.17 19.22 17.73
C PRO A 426 8.56 19.09 16.24
N LYS A 427 9.80 18.67 15.95
CA LYS A 427 10.38 18.63 14.60
C LYS A 427 10.56 17.22 14.05
N ILE A 428 10.84 16.25 14.92
CA ILE A 428 11.28 14.89 14.57
C ILE A 428 10.48 13.84 15.33
N THR A 429 10.22 12.71 14.67
CA THR A 429 9.87 11.46 15.33
C THR A 429 10.77 10.33 14.86
N LEU A 430 11.21 9.49 15.80
CA LEU A 430 12.10 8.36 15.57
C LEU A 430 11.45 7.09 16.13
N TYR A 431 11.53 5.99 15.39
CA TYR A 431 11.06 4.68 15.83
C TYR A 431 12.22 3.69 15.80
N PHE A 432 12.64 3.19 16.97
CA PHE A 432 13.66 2.16 17.10
C PHE A 432 13.03 0.81 17.42
N SER A 433 13.57 -0.27 16.85
CA SER A 433 13.24 -1.64 17.26
C SER A 433 14.47 -2.29 17.93
N PRO A 434 14.53 -2.29 19.27
CA PRO A 434 15.54 -3.02 20.04
C PRO A 434 15.58 -4.52 19.73
N ALA A 435 14.44 -5.14 19.39
CA ALA A 435 14.38 -6.56 19.09
C ALA A 435 15.06 -6.94 17.75
N GLU A 436 15.24 -5.97 16.86
CA GLU A 436 15.78 -6.18 15.52
C GLU A 436 17.07 -5.35 15.31
N GLY A 437 18.09 -5.64 16.11
CA GLY A 437 19.42 -5.02 16.00
C GLY A 437 19.51 -3.60 16.55
N GLY A 438 18.51 -3.14 17.31
CA GLY A 438 18.43 -1.73 17.72
C GLY A 438 18.31 -0.79 16.52
N THR A 439 17.65 -1.24 15.47
CA THR A 439 17.53 -0.57 14.17
C THR A 439 16.57 0.62 14.26
N LEU A 440 16.91 1.73 13.59
CA LEU A 440 16.02 2.87 13.39
C LEU A 440 15.12 2.59 12.18
N LYS A 441 13.84 2.32 12.43
CA LYS A 441 12.84 1.94 11.41
C LYS A 441 12.23 3.14 10.69
N GLU A 442 12.16 4.29 11.36
CA GLU A 442 11.49 5.46 10.79
C GLU A 442 12.06 6.77 11.34
N ILE A 443 12.22 7.75 10.42
CA ILE A 443 12.54 9.15 10.73
C ILE A 443 11.52 10.04 10.04
N ASP A 444 10.66 10.67 10.83
CA ASP A 444 9.75 11.69 10.32
C ASP A 444 10.29 13.08 10.53
N SER A 445 10.25 13.90 9.48
CA SER A 445 10.27 15.36 9.62
C SER A 445 8.85 15.89 9.72
N LYS A 446 8.49 16.46 10.88
CA LYS A 446 7.21 17.15 11.08
C LYS A 446 7.14 18.50 10.37
N ILE A 447 8.28 19.06 9.97
CA ILE A 447 8.35 20.37 9.30
C ILE A 447 7.84 20.24 7.86
N VAL A 448 8.37 19.29 7.11
CA VAL A 448 8.01 19.04 5.69
C VAL A 448 7.04 17.87 5.52
N CYS A 449 6.68 17.20 6.62
CA CYS A 449 5.79 16.03 6.64
C CYS A 449 6.29 14.94 5.68
N HIS A 450 7.52 14.50 5.89
CA HIS A 450 8.17 13.47 5.06
C HIS A 450 8.84 12.41 5.93
N ASN A 451 8.70 11.14 5.55
CA ASN A 451 9.42 10.02 6.16
C ASN A 451 10.69 9.75 5.33
N LEU A 452 11.85 9.99 5.93
CA LEU A 452 13.17 9.83 5.28
C LEU A 452 13.58 8.36 5.11
N MET A 453 12.85 7.43 5.70
CA MET A 453 13.04 5.98 5.64
C MET A 453 11.83 5.27 5.01
N ASN A 454 11.12 5.92 4.10
CA ASN A 454 10.03 5.34 3.29
C ASN A 454 10.56 4.36 2.21
N ILE A 455 11.27 3.33 2.67
CA ILE A 455 12.00 2.37 1.84
C ILE A 455 11.15 1.14 1.51
N LEU A 456 11.69 0.28 0.65
CA LEU A 456 11.34 -1.15 0.60
C LEU A 456 12.60 -2.00 0.55
N THR A 457 12.61 -3.07 1.34
CA THR A 457 13.61 -4.14 1.26
C THR A 457 13.42 -4.94 -0.04
N ARG A 458 14.51 -5.36 -0.68
CA ARG A 458 14.42 -6.18 -1.91
C ARG A 458 14.04 -7.61 -1.56
N ARG A 459 12.84 -8.02 -2.00
CA ARG A 459 12.29 -9.36 -1.74
C ARG A 459 12.00 -10.09 -3.04
N LYS A 460 12.00 -11.43 -2.95
CA LYS A 460 11.52 -12.29 -4.03
C LYS A 460 10.02 -12.06 -4.21
N GLU A 461 9.55 -12.08 -5.44
CA GLU A 461 8.13 -12.14 -5.78
C GLU A 461 7.89 -13.35 -6.68
N ALA A 462 6.68 -13.92 -6.65
CA ALA A 462 6.39 -15.17 -7.38
C ALA A 462 6.62 -15.02 -8.89
N TYR A 463 6.31 -13.85 -9.46
CA TYR A 463 6.53 -13.57 -10.88
C TYR A 463 8.03 -13.46 -11.28
N HIS A 464 8.98 -13.38 -10.33
CA HIS A 464 10.40 -13.38 -10.67
C HIS A 464 10.85 -14.70 -11.31
N GLU A 465 10.25 -15.84 -10.93
CA GLU A 465 10.54 -17.13 -11.57
C GLU A 465 10.11 -17.10 -13.05
N LYS A 466 8.94 -16.52 -13.33
CA LYS A 466 8.43 -16.33 -14.70
C LYS A 466 9.32 -15.40 -15.54
N ILE A 467 9.93 -14.37 -14.94
CA ILE A 467 10.91 -13.50 -15.63
C ILE A 467 12.11 -14.33 -16.06
N ILE A 468 12.70 -15.10 -15.14
CA ILE A 468 13.87 -15.94 -15.41
C ILE A 468 13.54 -17.00 -16.48
N GLU A 469 12.40 -17.68 -16.35
CA GLU A 469 11.92 -18.65 -17.34
C GLU A 469 11.75 -18.02 -18.72
N LYS A 470 11.09 -16.86 -18.84
CA LYS A 470 10.92 -16.14 -20.12
C LYS A 470 12.26 -15.74 -20.75
N ILE A 471 13.22 -15.27 -19.94
CA ILE A 471 14.57 -14.91 -20.43
C ILE A 471 15.29 -16.14 -20.98
N ASN A 472 15.17 -17.27 -20.28
CA ASN A 472 15.78 -18.54 -20.69
C ASN A 472 15.06 -19.15 -21.89
N SER A 473 13.73 -19.12 -21.94
CA SER A 473 12.89 -19.71 -22.98
C SER A 473 12.82 -18.89 -24.26
N ALA A 474 13.13 -17.59 -24.24
CA ALA A 474 13.31 -16.78 -25.45
C ALA A 474 14.46 -17.27 -26.38
N THR A 475 15.16 -18.33 -25.99
CA THR A 475 16.09 -19.09 -26.84
C THR A 475 15.42 -20.28 -27.58
N ALA A 476 14.13 -20.55 -27.37
CA ALA A 476 13.33 -21.59 -28.04
C ALA A 476 11.98 -21.05 -28.53
N HIS A 477 11.56 -21.44 -29.74
CA HIS A 477 10.47 -20.84 -30.52
C HIS A 477 9.10 -20.70 -29.81
N ALA A 478 8.40 -19.59 -30.09
CA ALA A 478 7.09 -19.24 -29.56
C ALA A 478 5.92 -19.91 -30.30
N GLY A 479 5.01 -20.55 -29.56
CA GLY A 479 3.70 -21.03 -30.02
C GLY A 479 2.58 -20.02 -29.71
N ASP A 480 1.59 -19.99 -30.60
CA ASP A 480 0.52 -19.00 -30.69
C ASP A 480 -0.69 -19.38 -29.82
N GLY A 481 -1.12 -18.47 -28.94
CA GLY A 481 -2.26 -18.66 -28.04
C GLY A 481 -2.60 -17.36 -27.31
N CYS A 482 -3.90 -17.03 -27.26
CA CYS A 482 -4.42 -15.77 -26.71
C CYS A 482 -4.17 -15.67 -25.19
N LYS A 483 -3.53 -14.57 -24.76
CA LYS A 483 -2.96 -14.36 -23.42
C LYS A 483 -3.82 -13.44 -22.55
N THR A 484 -3.93 -13.75 -21.26
CA THR A 484 -4.49 -12.85 -20.25
C THR A 484 -3.53 -11.66 -20.00
N ILE A 485 -3.98 -10.57 -19.36
CA ILE A 485 -3.09 -9.43 -18.98
C ILE A 485 -1.86 -9.92 -18.19
N HIS A 486 -2.02 -10.98 -17.38
CA HIS A 486 -0.93 -11.58 -16.60
C HIS A 486 0.12 -12.30 -17.46
N ASP A 487 -0.26 -12.81 -18.63
CA ASP A 487 0.62 -13.57 -19.53
C ASP A 487 1.24 -12.70 -20.65
N ALA A 488 0.62 -11.55 -20.92
CA ALA A 488 0.95 -10.65 -22.03
C ALA A 488 2.18 -9.76 -21.80
N ILE A 489 2.73 -9.70 -20.57
CA ILE A 489 3.90 -8.87 -20.27
C ILE A 489 5.16 -9.49 -20.90
N GLU A 490 5.73 -8.78 -21.87
CA GLU A 490 7.00 -9.13 -22.50
C GLU A 490 8.18 -8.68 -21.63
N VAL A 491 9.22 -9.52 -21.54
CA VAL A 491 10.50 -9.10 -20.96
C VAL A 491 11.29 -8.41 -22.06
N THR A 492 11.23 -7.08 -22.10
CA THR A 492 11.89 -6.26 -23.14
C THR A 492 13.37 -6.01 -22.83
N ASP A 493 13.75 -5.96 -21.55
CA ASP A 493 15.13 -5.78 -21.10
C ASP A 493 15.59 -6.99 -20.27
N LYS A 494 16.57 -7.74 -20.78
CA LYS A 494 17.14 -8.91 -20.10
C LYS A 494 18.01 -8.53 -18.89
N SER A 495 18.52 -7.30 -18.83
CA SER A 495 19.35 -6.82 -17.70
C SER A 495 18.56 -6.75 -16.40
N ILE A 496 17.23 -6.78 -16.46
CA ILE A 496 16.37 -6.81 -15.26
C ILE A 496 16.69 -7.98 -14.33
N ALA A 497 17.20 -9.09 -14.87
CA ALA A 497 17.63 -10.24 -14.09
C ALA A 497 18.82 -9.92 -13.17
N ASP A 498 19.70 -9.00 -13.56
CA ASP A 498 20.85 -8.58 -12.75
C ASP A 498 20.43 -7.80 -11.49
N TYR A 499 19.19 -7.29 -11.47
CA TYR A 499 18.59 -6.58 -10.34
C TYR A 499 17.74 -7.48 -9.44
N LEU A 500 17.63 -8.77 -9.73
CA LEU A 500 16.96 -9.76 -8.86
C LEU A 500 17.87 -10.14 -7.68
N VAL A 501 18.14 -9.16 -6.84
CA VAL A 501 18.87 -9.29 -5.58
C VAL A 501 17.87 -9.34 -4.44
N TYR A 502 18.04 -10.28 -3.50
CA TYR A 502 17.17 -10.43 -2.35
C TYR A 502 17.94 -10.18 -1.06
N ASP A 503 17.46 -9.23 -0.27
CA ASP A 503 18.10 -8.85 0.98
C ASP A 503 17.94 -9.92 2.05
N LYS A 504 18.97 -10.07 2.88
CA LYS A 504 18.96 -11.01 4.01
C LYS A 504 18.28 -10.44 5.26
N TYR A 505 18.11 -9.12 5.34
CA TYR A 505 17.54 -8.39 6.47
C TYR A 505 16.73 -7.20 5.93
N GLU A 506 15.90 -6.62 6.79
CA GLU A 506 15.14 -5.44 6.42
C GLU A 506 16.05 -4.21 6.36
N ARG A 507 15.91 -3.41 5.31
CA ARG A 507 16.74 -2.23 5.08
C ARG A 507 16.18 -1.04 5.85
N TYR A 508 16.98 -0.44 6.72
CA TYR A 508 16.56 0.67 7.57
C TYR A 508 17.79 1.47 8.02
N GLY A 509 17.71 2.23 9.11
CA GLY A 509 18.81 3.03 9.62
C GLY A 509 19.57 2.40 10.77
N PHE A 510 20.87 2.70 10.84
CA PHE A 510 21.77 2.30 11.92
C PHE A 510 21.73 0.78 12.16
N ILE A 511 21.85 -0.02 11.10
CA ILE A 511 22.00 -1.47 11.24
C ILE A 511 23.47 -1.76 11.51
N ASP A 512 23.77 -2.37 12.66
CA ASP A 512 25.14 -2.46 13.17
C ASP A 512 25.88 -3.67 12.54
N HIS A 513 26.71 -3.43 11.53
CA HIS A 513 27.53 -4.46 10.88
C HIS A 513 28.99 -4.47 11.37
N PHE A 514 29.57 -5.68 11.38
CA PHE A 514 31.00 -5.93 11.52
C PHE A 514 31.50 -6.70 10.29
N LEU A 515 32.37 -6.07 9.52
CA LEU A 515 32.78 -6.54 8.20
C LEU A 515 34.28 -6.91 8.17
N PRO A 516 34.65 -7.91 7.35
CA PRO A 516 36.05 -8.25 7.12
C PRO A 516 36.75 -7.11 6.36
N ALA A 517 38.07 -6.99 6.52
CA ALA A 517 38.88 -6.00 5.80
C ALA A 517 38.83 -6.15 4.27
N THR A 518 38.46 -7.34 3.77
CA THR A 518 38.31 -7.64 2.33
C THR A 518 36.93 -7.31 1.77
N ALA A 519 35.99 -6.81 2.58
CA ALA A 519 34.66 -6.44 2.11
C ALA A 519 34.73 -5.33 1.06
N ASP A 520 33.91 -5.45 0.02
CA ASP A 520 33.75 -4.45 -1.03
C ASP A 520 32.27 -4.03 -1.20
N ILE A 521 32.06 -2.87 -1.82
CA ILE A 521 30.72 -2.28 -1.96
C ILE A 521 29.83 -3.11 -2.89
N GLU A 522 30.41 -3.74 -3.90
CA GLU A 522 29.69 -4.51 -4.90
C GLU A 522 29.05 -5.74 -4.26
N ASN A 523 29.81 -6.51 -3.48
CA ASN A 523 29.33 -7.64 -2.70
C ASN A 523 28.43 -7.21 -1.54
N PHE A 524 28.73 -6.09 -0.86
CA PHE A 524 27.88 -5.59 0.23
C PHE A 524 26.49 -5.19 -0.30
N SER A 525 26.45 -4.50 -1.46
CA SER A 525 25.21 -4.09 -2.12
C SER A 525 24.32 -5.28 -2.53
N LYS A 526 24.87 -6.49 -2.59
CA LYS A 526 24.17 -7.74 -2.90
C LYS A 526 23.92 -8.62 -1.67
N CYS A 527 24.19 -8.13 -0.46
CA CYS A 527 24.20 -8.90 0.78
C CYS A 527 25.06 -10.18 0.69
N ALA A 528 26.14 -10.13 -0.10
CA ALA A 528 27.04 -11.25 -0.38
C ALA A 528 28.33 -11.24 0.47
N VAL A 529 28.56 -10.18 1.26
CA VAL A 529 29.66 -10.13 2.23
C VAL A 529 29.37 -11.08 3.40
N ASN A 530 30.42 -11.73 3.89
CA ASN A 530 30.37 -12.50 5.13
C ASN A 530 30.39 -11.55 6.31
N GLU A 531 29.29 -11.50 7.04
CA GLU A 531 29.18 -10.77 8.31
C GLU A 531 30.08 -11.44 9.38
N GLU A 532 30.93 -10.66 10.05
CA GLU A 532 31.79 -11.14 11.15
C GLU A 532 31.08 -11.06 12.50
N GLY A 533 30.06 -10.21 12.64
CA GLY A 533 29.30 -9.96 13.87
C GLY A 533 27.93 -10.65 13.93
N ASP A 534 27.30 -10.64 15.11
CA ASP A 534 25.95 -11.16 15.33
C ASP A 534 24.96 -10.08 15.81
N PHE A 535 25.13 -8.83 15.36
CA PHE A 535 24.41 -7.67 15.87
C PHE A 535 23.21 -7.23 15.02
N ALA A 536 23.34 -7.24 13.68
CA ALA A 536 22.40 -6.64 12.73
C ALA A 536 20.93 -7.09 12.86
N LYS A 537 20.66 -8.28 13.39
CA LYS A 537 19.29 -8.84 13.55
C LYS A 537 18.96 -9.26 14.98
N ALA A 538 19.83 -8.94 15.92
CA ALA A 538 19.74 -9.53 17.25
C ALA A 538 18.94 -8.65 18.21
N VAL A 539 18.42 -9.26 19.27
CA VAL A 539 17.74 -8.51 20.33
C VAL A 539 18.78 -7.76 21.17
N TYR A 540 18.53 -6.47 21.38
CA TYR A 540 19.25 -5.61 22.31
C TYR A 540 18.38 -5.39 23.55
N ASN A 541 19.03 -5.39 24.72
CA ASN A 541 18.41 -4.85 25.92
C ASN A 541 18.36 -3.33 25.81
N PHE A 542 17.36 -2.69 26.42
CA PHE A 542 17.27 -1.24 26.37
C PHE A 542 16.76 -0.60 27.65
N GLU A 543 17.16 0.66 27.84
CA GLU A 543 16.70 1.54 28.90
C GLU A 543 16.29 2.89 28.31
N THR A 544 15.24 3.50 28.87
CA THR A 544 14.79 4.84 28.47
C THR A 544 15.01 5.82 29.61
N LYS A 545 15.46 7.03 29.28
CA LYS A 545 15.62 8.13 30.24
C LYS A 545 15.00 9.40 29.70
N ARG A 546 14.32 10.15 30.57
CA ARG A 546 13.75 11.46 30.25
C ARG A 546 14.29 12.52 31.21
N THR A 547 14.66 13.66 30.65
CA THR A 547 14.97 14.89 31.38
C THR A 547 14.03 16.01 30.93
N ASN A 548 14.13 17.20 31.54
CA ASN A 548 13.35 18.37 31.12
C ASN A 548 13.74 18.91 29.73
N LYS A 549 14.89 18.48 29.16
CA LYS A 549 15.42 19.02 27.91
C LYS A 549 15.57 17.99 26.79
N ALA A 550 15.71 16.71 27.15
CA ALA A 550 16.01 15.64 26.21
C ALA A 550 15.46 14.30 26.68
N VAL A 551 15.28 13.40 25.72
CA VAL A 551 15.05 11.97 25.95
C VAL A 551 16.22 11.16 25.42
N THR A 552 16.48 10.02 26.05
CA THR A 552 17.60 9.14 25.73
C THR A 552 17.13 7.69 25.69
N LEU A 553 17.50 6.98 24.64
CA LEU A 553 17.39 5.52 24.53
C LEU A 553 18.81 4.95 24.60
N LEU A 554 19.07 4.08 25.57
CA LEU A 554 20.31 3.30 25.63
C LEU A 554 19.96 1.86 25.26
N MET A 555 20.54 1.35 24.19
CA MET A 555 20.47 -0.06 23.80
C MET A 555 21.83 -0.71 24.00
N HIS A 556 21.86 -1.95 24.47
CA HIS A 556 23.11 -2.66 24.68
C HIS A 556 22.99 -4.16 24.40
N ARG A 557 24.06 -4.72 23.84
CA ARG A 557 24.17 -6.14 23.51
C ARG A 557 25.60 -6.63 23.74
N GLU A 558 25.74 -7.76 24.42
CA GLU A 558 26.94 -8.58 24.35
C GLU A 558 26.78 -9.61 23.23
N GLY A 559 27.68 -9.58 22.26
CA GLY A 559 27.69 -10.44 21.09
C GLY A 559 29.10 -10.93 20.77
N VAL A 560 29.28 -11.42 19.55
CA VAL A 560 30.55 -11.98 19.07
C VAL A 560 30.90 -11.36 17.72
N VAL A 561 32.16 -10.97 17.55
CA VAL A 561 32.73 -10.53 16.27
C VAL A 561 33.97 -11.35 15.97
N ASN A 562 33.97 -12.11 14.87
CA ASN A 562 35.08 -12.98 14.48
C ASN A 562 35.57 -13.90 15.63
N GLY A 563 34.63 -14.44 16.41
CA GLY A 563 34.90 -15.29 17.56
C GLY A 563 35.32 -14.57 18.86
N ILE A 564 35.39 -13.23 18.87
CA ILE A 564 35.77 -12.40 20.03
C ILE A 564 34.52 -11.81 20.68
N LYS A 565 34.42 -11.87 22.01
CA LYS A 565 33.29 -11.26 22.74
C LYS A 565 33.35 -9.74 22.71
N VAL A 566 32.25 -9.10 22.30
CA VAL A 566 32.14 -7.65 22.16
C VAL A 566 30.88 -7.15 22.86
N LEU A 567 31.01 -6.08 23.65
CA LEU A 567 29.86 -5.31 24.16
C LEU A 567 29.66 -4.10 23.26
N LEU A 568 28.47 -3.97 22.70
CA LEU A 568 28.03 -2.80 21.94
C LEU A 568 26.99 -2.03 22.74
N ASN A 569 27.31 -0.79 23.11
CA ASN A 569 26.35 0.17 23.62
C ASN A 569 26.01 1.18 22.52
N LYS A 570 24.72 1.43 22.32
CA LYS A 570 24.18 2.36 21.33
C LYS A 570 23.21 3.30 22.01
N LYS A 571 23.63 4.55 22.18
CA LYS A 571 22.86 5.58 22.89
C LYS A 571 22.33 6.60 21.90
N VAL A 572 21.03 6.81 21.91
CA VAL A 572 20.34 7.78 21.06
C VAL A 572 19.86 8.94 21.92
N VAL A 573 20.16 10.19 21.50
CA VAL A 573 19.73 11.39 22.22
C VAL A 573 18.91 12.30 21.31
N LEU A 574 17.71 12.67 21.77
CA LEU A 574 16.84 13.63 21.11
C LEU A 574 16.49 14.77 22.07
N GLU A 575 16.95 15.98 21.76
CA GLU A 575 16.62 17.18 22.54
C GLU A 575 15.35 17.84 22.03
N GLN A 576 14.63 18.54 22.91
CA GLN A 576 13.33 19.14 22.61
C GLN A 576 13.35 20.28 21.57
N LYS A 577 14.52 20.88 21.29
CA LYS A 577 14.67 22.04 20.39
C LYS A 577 15.27 21.70 19.03
N ASN A 578 15.93 20.55 18.93
CA ASN A 578 16.82 20.25 17.82
C ASN A 578 16.07 19.58 16.67
N ASP A 579 16.50 19.86 15.45
CA ASP A 579 16.19 19.13 14.20
C ASP A 579 17.25 18.06 13.92
N PHE A 580 17.91 17.59 14.97
CA PHE A 580 18.88 16.52 14.89
C PHE A 580 18.80 15.60 16.10
N PHE A 581 19.33 14.39 15.92
CA PHE A 581 19.59 13.44 16.98
C PHE A 581 21.00 12.89 16.84
N THR A 582 21.55 12.37 17.93
CA THR A 582 22.84 11.69 17.93
C THR A 582 22.64 10.20 18.17
N VAL A 583 23.46 9.38 17.51
CA VAL A 583 23.66 7.96 17.82
C VAL A 583 25.12 7.80 18.24
N GLU A 584 25.31 7.51 19.52
CA GLU A 584 26.59 7.36 20.18
C GLU A 584 26.87 5.87 20.40
N TYR A 585 27.90 5.35 19.76
CA TYR A 585 28.37 3.98 19.91
C TYR A 585 29.54 3.91 20.89
N ALA A 586 29.53 2.92 21.77
CA ALA A 586 30.69 2.48 22.54
C ALA A 586 30.87 0.97 22.36
N ILE A 587 31.96 0.60 21.69
CA ILE A 587 32.31 -0.76 21.30
C ILE A 587 33.46 -1.24 22.16
N THR A 588 33.20 -2.17 23.07
CA THR A 588 34.20 -2.67 24.02
C THR A 588 34.60 -4.10 23.68
N ASN A 589 35.90 -4.36 23.56
CA ASN A 589 36.42 -5.71 23.50
C ASN A 589 36.37 -6.35 24.90
N LYS A 590 35.59 -7.42 25.05
CA LYS A 590 35.37 -8.14 26.33
C LYS A 590 36.18 -9.43 26.42
N ASP A 591 37.01 -9.70 25.43
CA ASP A 591 37.88 -10.88 25.36
C ASP A 591 39.34 -10.52 25.64
N ASP A 592 40.20 -11.54 25.74
CA ASP A 592 41.65 -11.37 25.95
C ASP A 592 42.45 -11.17 24.65
N LYS A 593 41.85 -11.53 23.50
CA LYS A 593 42.43 -11.38 22.16
C LYS A 593 42.18 -9.99 21.59
N MET A 594 43.10 -9.54 20.74
CA MET A 594 42.92 -8.31 19.97
C MET A 594 41.78 -8.45 18.96
N LEU A 595 40.83 -7.52 18.97
CA LEU A 595 39.79 -7.42 17.96
C LEU A 595 40.29 -6.60 16.77
N SER A 596 40.29 -7.18 15.58
CA SER A 596 40.52 -6.46 14.32
C SER A 596 39.36 -6.72 13.36
N THR A 597 38.62 -5.66 13.02
CA THR A 597 37.36 -5.72 12.25
C THR A 597 37.07 -4.34 11.64
N ILE A 598 36.09 -4.24 10.75
CA ILE A 598 35.49 -2.97 10.35
C ILE A 598 34.11 -2.83 11.00
N PHE A 599 33.85 -1.75 11.72
CA PHE A 599 32.49 -1.40 12.16
C PHE A 599 31.83 -0.50 11.13
N ALA A 600 30.60 -0.84 10.73
CA ALA A 600 29.94 -0.27 9.56
C ALA A 600 28.41 -0.14 9.75
N PRO A 601 27.91 0.85 10.50
CA PRO A 601 26.47 1.05 10.65
C PRO A 601 25.85 1.44 9.30
N GLU A 602 24.91 0.64 8.81
CA GLU A 602 24.21 0.88 7.55
C GLU A 602 23.03 1.84 7.76
N ILE A 603 22.90 2.86 6.90
CA ILE A 603 21.87 3.89 6.95
C ILE A 603 21.18 3.96 5.59
N ASN A 604 19.94 3.49 5.48
CA ASN A 604 19.12 3.62 4.27
C ASN A 604 18.22 4.85 4.37
N LEU A 605 18.21 5.67 3.32
CA LEU A 605 17.37 6.87 3.21
C LEU A 605 16.66 6.88 1.86
N THR A 606 15.44 7.38 1.81
CA THR A 606 14.70 7.44 0.54
C THR A 606 14.76 8.82 -0.09
N MET A 607 14.95 8.83 -1.42
CA MET A 607 14.73 9.99 -2.27
C MET A 607 13.62 9.70 -3.27
N PRO A 608 12.90 10.70 -3.80
CA PRO A 608 11.85 10.46 -4.77
C PRO A 608 12.29 9.84 -6.10
N ASP A 609 13.50 10.16 -6.56
CA ASP A 609 14.01 9.70 -7.85
C ASP A 609 15.54 9.68 -7.84
N ALA A 610 16.15 8.53 -8.08
CA ALA A 610 17.61 8.42 -8.07
C ALA A 610 18.29 9.04 -9.30
N ASP A 611 17.56 9.16 -10.41
CA ASP A 611 18.07 9.65 -11.68
C ASP A 611 17.93 11.17 -11.83
N SER A 612 17.21 11.81 -10.90
CA SER A 612 17.01 13.26 -10.90
C SER A 612 18.26 14.01 -10.45
N PHE A 613 18.64 15.04 -11.21
CA PHE A 613 19.69 16.00 -10.85
C PHE A 613 19.34 16.86 -9.62
N LYS A 614 18.08 16.78 -9.16
CA LYS A 614 17.60 17.46 -7.96
C LYS A 614 18.26 16.95 -6.68
N TYR A 615 18.74 15.70 -6.69
CA TYR A 615 19.32 15.05 -5.52
C TYR A 615 20.82 14.82 -5.71
N SER A 616 21.63 15.31 -4.78
CA SER A 616 23.08 15.15 -4.83
C SER A 616 23.67 14.76 -3.48
N ILE A 617 24.83 14.12 -3.54
CA ILE A 617 25.62 13.75 -2.37
C ILE A 617 26.88 14.58 -2.40
N SER A 618 27.20 15.28 -1.31
CA SER A 618 28.50 15.91 -1.12
C SER A 618 29.16 15.51 0.19
N SER A 619 30.47 15.23 0.14
CA SER A 619 31.29 14.95 1.32
C SER A 619 32.16 16.15 1.69
N ASN A 620 32.31 16.42 2.99
CA ASN A 620 33.18 17.45 3.56
C ASN A 620 33.00 18.86 2.95
N GLY A 621 31.76 19.23 2.60
CA GLY A 621 31.42 20.54 2.03
C GLY A 621 31.83 20.75 0.57
N LYS A 622 32.24 19.70 -0.16
CA LYS A 622 32.44 19.77 -1.62
C LYS A 622 31.13 20.10 -2.36
N GLU A 623 31.20 20.63 -3.58
CA GLU A 623 29.99 20.97 -4.35
C GLU A 623 29.14 19.74 -4.71
N SER A 624 29.79 18.65 -5.14
CA SER A 624 29.15 17.35 -5.38
C SER A 624 30.20 16.24 -5.37
N SER A 625 29.81 15.07 -4.91
CA SER A 625 30.59 13.83 -4.92
C SER A 625 29.88 12.72 -5.74
N GLY A 626 28.65 12.96 -6.18
CA GLY A 626 27.84 12.04 -7.01
C GLY A 626 26.33 12.25 -6.82
N GLY A 627 25.54 11.48 -7.56
CA GLY A 627 24.08 11.41 -7.44
C GLY A 627 23.60 10.14 -6.72
N MET A 628 22.29 10.07 -6.49
CA MET A 628 21.66 8.96 -5.75
C MET A 628 21.73 7.61 -6.49
N LYS A 629 21.89 7.62 -7.83
CA LYS A 629 22.05 6.41 -8.64
C LYS A 629 23.47 5.82 -8.63
N ASP A 630 24.45 6.54 -8.13
CA ASP A 630 25.86 6.18 -8.30
C ASP A 630 26.34 5.22 -7.20
N PHE A 631 27.33 4.39 -7.53
CA PHE A 631 28.14 3.67 -6.54
C PHE A 631 29.34 4.52 -6.16
N LEU A 632 29.39 4.98 -4.91
CA LEU A 632 30.43 5.89 -4.43
C LEU A 632 31.26 5.24 -3.33
N LYS A 633 32.59 5.46 -3.41
CA LYS A 633 33.56 5.17 -2.35
C LYS A 633 34.20 6.51 -1.98
N LEU A 634 33.93 7.01 -0.79
CA LEU A 634 34.44 8.28 -0.30
C LEU A 634 35.39 8.01 0.87
N ASP A 635 36.60 8.57 0.81
CA ASP A 635 37.60 8.43 1.86
C ASP A 635 37.64 9.69 2.74
N GLU A 636 38.21 9.58 3.95
CA GLU A 636 38.44 10.70 4.89
C GLU A 636 37.18 11.57 5.10
N THR A 637 36.01 10.94 5.19
CA THR A 637 34.72 11.63 5.26
C THR A 637 34.34 11.91 6.71
N SER A 638 34.19 13.19 7.05
CA SER A 638 33.71 13.68 8.36
C SER A 638 32.24 14.11 8.31
N SER A 639 31.72 14.42 7.13
CA SER A 639 30.29 14.69 6.93
C SER A 639 29.84 14.38 5.51
N ILE A 640 28.58 13.98 5.36
CA ILE A 640 27.88 13.96 4.08
C ILE A 640 26.62 14.80 4.14
N ASN A 641 26.41 15.60 3.10
CA ASN A 641 25.17 16.31 2.85
C ASN A 641 24.45 15.61 1.69
N ILE A 642 23.21 15.26 1.94
CA ILE A 642 22.30 14.66 0.98
C ILE A 642 21.33 15.78 0.64
N ALA A 643 21.60 16.46 -0.45
CA ALA A 643 20.88 17.67 -0.82
C ALA A 643 19.69 17.34 -1.71
N ASP A 644 18.57 17.96 -1.39
CA ASP A 644 17.40 18.11 -2.24
C ASP A 644 17.28 19.59 -2.60
N ALA A 645 17.27 19.91 -3.90
CA ALA A 645 17.15 21.30 -4.38
C ALA A 645 15.87 22.00 -3.88
N ASP A 646 14.79 21.24 -3.61
CA ASP A 646 13.53 21.77 -3.05
C ASP A 646 13.49 21.71 -1.51
N LYS A 647 14.54 21.16 -0.87
CA LYS A 647 14.70 21.01 0.59
C LYS A 647 13.58 20.23 1.28
N ILE A 648 12.97 19.27 0.57
CA ILE A 648 11.95 18.37 1.15
C ILE A 648 12.62 17.20 1.87
N THR A 649 13.75 16.71 1.37
CA THR A 649 14.43 15.51 1.92
C THR A 649 15.89 15.76 2.30
N SER A 650 16.33 17.02 2.37
CA SER A 650 17.71 17.36 2.67
C SER A 650 18.10 16.93 4.09
N CYS A 651 19.24 16.26 4.21
CA CYS A 651 19.78 15.83 5.50
C CYS A 651 21.31 15.81 5.50
N ILE A 652 21.88 15.90 6.70
CA ILE A 652 23.32 15.88 6.92
C ILE A 652 23.64 14.79 7.93
N LEU A 653 24.62 13.96 7.61
CA LEU A 653 25.27 13.06 8.55
C LEU A 653 26.64 13.64 8.89
N GLU A 654 26.91 13.82 10.18
CA GLU A 654 28.23 14.23 10.69
C GLU A 654 28.80 13.11 11.55
N PHE A 655 30.10 12.88 11.42
CA PHE A 655 30.82 11.82 12.10
C PHE A 655 31.85 12.44 13.05
N SER A 656 31.92 11.95 14.29
CA SER A 656 32.92 12.42 15.27
C SER A 656 34.37 12.11 14.88
N GLU A 657 34.56 11.16 13.98
CA GLU A 657 35.84 10.73 13.44
C GLU A 657 35.68 10.43 11.96
N GLU A 658 36.70 10.77 11.17
CA GLU A 658 36.72 10.51 9.73
C GLU A 658 36.53 9.02 9.44
N CYS A 659 35.78 8.74 8.37
CA CYS A 659 35.43 7.38 7.96
C CYS A 659 35.66 7.16 6.46
N HIS A 660 35.66 5.90 6.05
CA HIS A 660 35.44 5.53 4.66
C HIS A 660 33.96 5.27 4.46
N LEU A 661 33.32 5.92 3.49
CA LEU A 661 31.89 5.80 3.25
C LEU A 661 31.61 5.10 1.92
N TRP A 662 30.70 4.14 1.95
CA TRP A 662 30.08 3.55 0.77
C TRP A 662 28.68 4.13 0.55
N HIS A 663 28.33 4.35 -0.71
CA HIS A 663 26.96 4.66 -1.13
C HIS A 663 26.56 3.87 -2.38
N PHE A 664 25.33 3.36 -2.41
CA PHE A 664 24.72 2.73 -3.59
C PHE A 664 23.18 2.80 -3.56
N PRO A 665 22.51 2.79 -4.73
CA PRO A 665 21.06 2.71 -4.79
C PRO A 665 20.53 1.30 -4.54
N VAL A 666 19.40 1.22 -3.84
CA VAL A 666 18.58 0.03 -3.65
C VAL A 666 17.41 0.11 -4.62
N LYS A 667 17.33 -0.87 -5.53
CA LYS A 667 16.27 -0.97 -6.53
C LYS A 667 15.54 -2.30 -6.42
N THR A 668 14.24 -2.29 -6.64
CA THR A 668 13.36 -3.48 -6.64
C THR A 668 12.78 -3.69 -8.03
N VAL A 669 12.59 -4.95 -8.40
CA VAL A 669 11.83 -5.32 -9.60
C VAL A 669 10.37 -5.50 -9.21
N SER A 670 9.45 -4.80 -9.88
CA SER A 670 8.01 -4.99 -9.68
C SER A 670 7.24 -5.16 -10.98
N GLN A 671 6.07 -5.79 -10.92
CA GLN A 671 5.16 -5.90 -12.05
C GLN A 671 4.22 -4.68 -12.10
N SER A 672 4.01 -4.13 -13.31
CA SER A 672 2.91 -3.21 -13.61
C SER A 672 1.98 -3.82 -14.66
N GLU A 673 0.91 -3.11 -15.03
CA GLU A 673 -0.01 -3.53 -16.09
C GLU A 673 0.67 -3.70 -17.46
N LYS A 674 1.81 -3.03 -17.68
CA LYS A 674 2.43 -2.89 -19.00
C LYS A 674 3.80 -3.56 -19.10
N ALA A 675 4.55 -3.59 -18.01
CA ALA A 675 5.95 -4.03 -18.01
C ALA A 675 6.40 -4.52 -16.63
N TYR A 676 7.60 -5.12 -16.61
CA TYR A 676 8.38 -5.21 -15.38
C TYR A 676 9.20 -3.93 -15.22
N GLU A 677 9.15 -3.35 -14.04
CA GLU A 677 9.72 -2.03 -13.75
C GLU A 677 10.81 -2.13 -12.69
N LEU A 678 11.88 -1.37 -12.89
CA LEU A 678 12.95 -1.21 -11.92
C LEU A 678 12.69 0.05 -11.09
N ASN A 679 12.26 -0.14 -9.85
CA ASN A 679 11.87 0.93 -8.95
C ASN A 679 12.97 1.23 -7.94
N TYR A 680 13.39 2.49 -7.87
CA TYR A 680 14.29 2.96 -6.81
C TYR A 680 13.55 3.07 -5.48
N GLN A 681 14.14 2.55 -4.41
CA GLN A 681 13.51 2.47 -3.08
C GLN A 681 14.32 3.15 -1.98
N ALA A 682 15.64 3.21 -2.09
CA ALA A 682 16.52 3.83 -1.09
C ALA A 682 17.92 4.10 -1.64
N SER A 683 18.61 5.07 -1.06
CA SER A 683 20.07 5.22 -1.09
C SER A 683 20.62 4.64 0.21
N CYS A 684 21.52 3.67 0.08
CA CYS A 684 22.21 3.06 1.22
C CYS A 684 23.53 3.80 1.44
N PHE A 685 23.78 4.23 2.68
CA PHE A 685 25.02 4.86 3.13
C PHE A 685 25.65 4.00 4.23
N VAL A 686 26.93 3.70 4.10
CA VAL A 686 27.66 2.84 5.05
C VAL A 686 28.98 3.52 5.41
N PRO A 687 29.02 4.40 6.44
CA PRO A 687 30.27 4.86 7.02
C PRO A 687 30.99 3.68 7.69
N LYS A 688 32.32 3.63 7.58
CA LYS A 688 33.13 2.50 8.05
C LYS A 688 34.35 2.98 8.81
N TRP A 689 34.58 2.36 9.97
CA TRP A 689 35.76 2.58 10.81
C TRP A 689 36.49 1.28 11.05
N LYS A 690 37.81 1.28 10.80
CA LYS A 690 38.66 0.15 11.16
C LYS A 690 38.86 0.14 12.68
N LEU A 691 38.55 -0.98 13.31
CA LEU A 691 38.74 -1.18 14.73
C LEU A 691 39.93 -2.11 14.98
N ASN A 692 40.76 -1.73 15.93
CA ASN A 692 41.89 -2.52 16.43
C ASN A 692 41.91 -2.34 17.95
N LEU A 693 41.16 -3.18 18.68
CA LEU A 693 40.91 -3.00 20.11
C LEU A 693 41.63 -4.07 20.92
N ALA A 694 42.51 -3.64 21.84
CA ALA A 694 43.09 -4.51 22.85
C ALA A 694 42.04 -4.98 23.87
N ALA A 695 42.40 -5.96 24.70
CA ALA A 695 41.51 -6.48 25.75
C ALA A 695 41.03 -5.35 26.67
N GLY A 696 39.71 -5.21 26.84
CA GLY A 696 39.08 -4.17 27.67
C GLY A 696 39.04 -2.77 27.04
N GLU A 697 39.66 -2.57 25.88
CA GLU A 697 39.64 -1.27 25.18
C GLU A 697 38.25 -0.99 24.60
N THR A 698 37.88 0.30 24.58
CA THR A 698 36.60 0.78 24.05
C THR A 698 36.83 1.83 22.98
N LYS A 699 36.15 1.68 21.85
CA LYS A 699 36.05 2.72 20.81
C LYS A 699 34.72 3.45 20.94
N GLU A 700 34.78 4.78 20.92
CA GLU A 700 33.60 5.64 20.87
C GLU A 700 33.45 6.28 19.48
N ILE A 701 32.24 6.26 18.93
CA ILE A 701 31.90 6.86 17.63
C ILE A 701 30.55 7.56 17.77
N ILE A 702 30.43 8.81 17.31
CA ILE A 702 29.17 9.55 17.31
C ILE A 702 28.78 9.87 15.88
N VAL A 703 27.55 9.53 15.53
CA VAL A 703 26.91 9.95 14.28
C VAL A 703 25.80 10.94 14.62
N THR A 704 25.87 12.14 14.08
CA THR A 704 24.82 13.16 14.20
C THR A 704 24.02 13.20 12.93
N PHE A 705 22.71 12.98 13.02
CA PHE A 705 21.78 13.06 11.89
C PHE A 705 20.98 14.35 12.00
N LYS A 706 21.14 15.27 11.04
CA LYS A 706 20.42 16.55 10.97
C LYS A 706 19.44 16.55 9.81
N ILE A 707 18.20 16.97 10.06
CA ILE A 707 17.22 17.25 9.01
C ILE A 707 17.33 18.73 8.62
N VAL A 708 17.56 19.00 7.34
CA VAL A 708 17.69 20.35 6.79
C VAL A 708 16.39 20.69 6.09
N ALA A 709 15.40 21.15 6.85
CA ALA A 709 14.07 21.53 6.38
C ALA A 709 13.88 23.05 6.38
#